data_AF-I0I689-F1
#
_entry.id   AF-I0I689-F1
#
_cell.length_a   1.000
_cell.length_b   1.000
_cell.length_c   1.000
_cell.angle_alpha   90.00
_cell.angle_beta   90.00
_cell.angle_gamma   90.00
#
_symmetry.space_group_name_H-M   'P 1'
#
loop_
_entity.id
_entity.type
_entity.pdbx_description
1 polymer ?
#
loop_
_entity_poly.entity_id
_entity_poly.type
_entity_poly.pdbx_seq_one_letter_code
_entity_poly.pdbx_strand_id
1 'polypeptide(L)'
;MIVRTTIAIGIAVILLTGAIWLPGQVVQRTLTANAPLLQTDALAFQTNAIPAQDWPQVGRDAQRTNFTPLQVNPPYCYIWKWYEVPFASRAQPVVAGGRLFIGGMDGVLYARNAGDGAPLWTHPGDGSPIRHSPGVLNDTVVFSTHEGNTFALDTATGALRWRRFTGPSATAPLLDAARARVVVASTDGSLTALRLSDGAEIWRHRSEAPILTTPAMSRDGNLIFSGNEAIYAFAVDAESGELVWQTRLYGQSLGERYPVVLSDVVIYRSQPLYALWQLLGEGDAVMNQAGAVNPDWDADWRAVRPHITAYLSAQPHKQTFFVLDAARGKLRGVAPVLYTFGDNDIPNTPVVRSGATYTAYVTYRARQGIQTTSPYAVHVSSQYDGELGVMNMQTLDDIVGLRTGDYPASNFNYEFRLTSDEPAMMTMGGNILFIDNWERLGGISLTTDIQGELVHVGTVSTVWPECGGGPNSGCGPAGPNPFFPLSGNPNDPDYPFPSPRVGEGAVLAGAVIANDMLYWRVIEGGLAGIGTQNGTSCPPPLVYTQTLPPAPTPTPPVVTTSRALTDYITLDLTAPVADPPADLVQRLRNEVADLLRDGEYLMPYYLQRGMSNPAMWPHNSTTPPEPPSITYNGSGNAYWHDSGELLLTLAMAYPYLDTTLQERVRQFVADVLIARYPPWQDMPWNGDWLKNSAPRELYPVPDDIRSNLNNWPPPAASPLSLYAVWLWAKHTGDWELVRNNWDALTSLYTARVADGITYYADIAGLIGYARMAARLFGTDSSAYVGAVETTVAALEAGRVITPYVEYARSIDQYWTPRDDQAEWGNFQGWYLPVFFGLTPEIGLYLREQTNGQAAAHVLSRQTGDGLRWWYITRAGIHAEEGESSFIAPIAGWSHFLARAYILGDSQATLRRWLDRPWGRGDLYSIQKIVATIQAEEEEKGGEQEAQQQDLFLPIVVKPPATPTPTATPTATPTNTPTQTPTVLPTLTPTHTPTPPSGGSTYSLHFYGNGVNDIDRVKIPMSNTVGASLPVNIGAGDFTIEFWLRHAPGENNSGACSEGGDNWINGNIIFDRDIFGAPDYGDFGISLYGERIAFGVNNGSSGQTICSATTLATNQWHHVAVTRRNNGEMSIFLNGALDRRITNGPSGNVSYRVGRPITDNQWWNEPFLVIGAEKHDYDRNSYPSFSGWVDEVRISNNVRYTGAFTPPGAPFAPDANTVGLYHFDEGSGSTVLDSSGAAGGPSHGERRFGGSPAGPVYDGTVKRF
;
A
#
# COMPACT_ATOMS: atom_id res chain seq x y z
N MET A 1 66.26 -20.86 -33.04
CA MET A 1 67.72 -20.77 -33.23
C MET A 1 68.29 -20.21 -31.93
N ILE A 2 69.15 -20.98 -31.25
CA ILE A 2 70.13 -20.55 -30.22
C ILE A 2 69.51 -19.82 -29.01
N VAL A 3 69.17 -20.50 -27.90
CA VAL A 3 70.07 -20.98 -26.83
C VAL A 3 70.96 -19.84 -26.28
N ARG A 4 70.72 -19.38 -25.05
CA ARG A 4 71.62 -19.56 -23.87
C ARG A 4 71.25 -18.57 -22.75
N THR A 5 70.78 -19.01 -21.58
CA THR A 5 71.44 -19.68 -20.42
C THR A 5 72.04 -18.71 -19.39
N THR A 6 71.79 -19.05 -18.11
CA THR A 6 72.68 -18.97 -16.92
C THR A 6 72.81 -17.62 -16.22
N ILE A 7 72.31 -17.42 -14.98
CA ILE A 7 72.61 -18.04 -13.65
C ILE A 7 73.67 -17.22 -12.86
N ALA A 8 73.32 -17.03 -11.58
CA ALA A 8 74.16 -17.04 -10.38
C ALA A 8 74.59 -15.74 -9.65
N ILE A 9 74.01 -15.63 -8.45
CA ILE A 9 74.66 -15.53 -7.12
C ILE A 9 75.13 -14.16 -6.63
N GLY A 10 74.62 -13.76 -5.46
CA GLY A 10 75.50 -13.25 -4.38
C GLY A 10 75.04 -12.02 -3.59
N ILE A 11 74.14 -12.21 -2.62
CA ILE A 11 74.23 -11.76 -1.21
C ILE A 11 74.46 -10.24 -0.90
N ALA A 12 73.41 -9.66 -0.28
CA ALA A 12 73.37 -8.76 0.90
C ALA A 12 73.82 -7.27 0.87
N VAL A 13 72.81 -6.41 1.10
CA VAL A 13 72.67 -5.44 2.22
C VAL A 13 73.20 -3.98 2.08
N ILE A 14 72.23 -3.04 2.22
CA ILE A 14 72.22 -1.70 2.90
C ILE A 14 72.29 -0.36 2.10
N LEU A 15 71.15 0.38 2.25
CA LEU A 15 70.83 1.82 2.46
C LEU A 15 71.04 2.97 1.43
N LEU A 16 69.89 3.65 1.22
CA LEU A 16 69.53 5.08 1.29
C LEU A 16 69.99 6.13 0.24
N THR A 17 69.00 6.49 -0.58
CA THR A 17 68.39 7.84 -0.85
C THR A 17 69.22 9.10 -1.10
N GLY A 18 68.79 9.84 -2.14
CA GLY A 18 68.46 11.27 -2.04
C GLY A 18 68.66 12.12 -3.30
N ALA A 19 67.70 13.05 -3.52
CA ALA A 19 67.80 14.40 -4.13
C ALA A 19 67.51 14.66 -5.63
N ILE A 20 67.11 15.86 -6.13
CA ILE A 20 66.37 17.12 -5.76
C ILE A 20 66.18 17.90 -7.13
N TRP A 21 65.28 18.90 -7.24
CA TRP A 21 65.52 20.33 -7.69
C TRP A 21 64.63 21.00 -8.78
N LEU A 22 64.37 22.30 -8.53
CA LEU A 22 63.39 23.33 -9.05
C LEU A 22 64.02 24.27 -10.14
N PRO A 23 63.61 25.55 -10.45
CA PRO A 23 62.34 26.37 -10.45
C PRO A 23 62.14 27.31 -11.71
N GLY A 24 61.05 28.13 -11.78
CA GLY A 24 61.04 29.50 -12.42
C GLY A 24 59.75 30.11 -13.06
N GLN A 25 59.44 31.38 -12.74
CA GLN A 25 58.24 32.29 -12.88
C GLN A 25 57.64 32.84 -14.25
N VAL A 26 56.28 33.04 -14.24
CA VAL A 26 55.29 34.11 -14.67
C VAL A 26 55.36 34.97 -16.00
N VAL A 27 54.23 35.03 -16.78
CA VAL A 27 53.35 36.20 -17.19
C VAL A 27 52.58 36.04 -18.55
N GLN A 28 51.24 36.23 -18.50
CA GLN A 28 50.14 36.69 -19.43
C GLN A 28 49.97 36.37 -20.95
N ARG A 29 48.71 35.96 -21.26
CA ARG A 29 47.77 36.21 -22.40
C ARG A 29 48.20 36.01 -23.88
N THR A 30 47.48 35.15 -24.63
CA THR A 30 46.36 35.48 -25.57
C THR A 30 46.00 34.23 -26.42
N LEU A 31 44.70 34.05 -26.71
CA LEU A 31 44.09 32.99 -27.53
C LEU A 31 44.43 33.10 -29.03
N THR A 32 44.67 31.96 -29.69
CA THR A 32 44.34 31.72 -31.11
C THR A 32 44.03 30.24 -31.38
N ALA A 33 43.00 30.01 -32.19
CA ALA A 33 42.49 28.73 -32.66
C ALA A 33 43.32 28.12 -33.81
N ASN A 34 43.32 26.77 -33.91
CA ASN A 34 43.01 25.96 -35.12
C ASN A 34 43.68 24.55 -35.08
N ALA A 35 42.86 23.54 -34.75
CA ALA A 35 42.75 22.18 -35.34
C ALA A 35 43.99 21.23 -35.46
N PRO A 36 43.81 19.94 -35.78
CA PRO A 36 43.56 18.85 -34.83
C PRO A 36 44.62 17.74 -34.92
N LEU A 37 44.93 17.04 -33.82
CA LEU A 37 45.64 15.75 -33.89
C LEU A 37 45.04 14.75 -32.89
N LEU A 38 44.32 13.78 -33.46
CA LEU A 38 44.04 12.48 -32.86
C LEU A 38 45.37 11.76 -32.62
N GLN A 39 45.72 11.56 -31.35
CA GLN A 39 46.44 10.36 -30.96
C GLN A 39 46.06 10.00 -29.52
N THR A 40 45.29 8.92 -29.44
CA THR A 40 44.83 8.26 -28.23
C THR A 40 46.01 7.60 -27.51
N ASP A 41 46.51 8.21 -26.46
CA ASP A 41 47.20 7.47 -25.41
C ASP A 41 46.16 7.02 -24.40
N ALA A 42 45.74 5.76 -24.56
CA ALA A 42 44.93 5.06 -23.58
C ALA A 42 45.73 4.94 -22.28
N LEU A 43 45.38 5.76 -21.29
CA LEU A 43 45.73 5.49 -19.90
C LEU A 43 45.12 4.15 -19.53
N ALA A 44 45.98 3.15 -19.32
CA ALA A 44 45.58 1.87 -18.75
C ALA A 44 44.98 2.14 -17.36
N PHE A 45 43.66 2.00 -17.24
CA PHE A 45 42.96 1.97 -15.97
C PHE A 45 43.49 0.81 -15.13
N GLN A 46 44.31 1.10 -14.11
CA GLN A 46 44.49 0.18 -13.00
C GLN A 46 43.17 0.16 -12.23
N THR A 47 42.34 -0.86 -12.46
CA THR A 47 41.23 -1.17 -11.57
C THR A 47 41.84 -1.62 -10.25
N ASN A 48 41.77 -0.79 -9.21
CA ASN A 48 42.11 -1.23 -7.86
C ASN A 48 41.10 -2.31 -7.47
N ALA A 49 41.49 -3.58 -7.62
CA ALA A 49 40.66 -4.71 -7.23
C ALA A 49 40.37 -4.62 -5.73
N ILE A 50 39.10 -4.77 -5.36
CA ILE A 50 38.68 -4.79 -3.95
C ILE A 50 39.36 -5.99 -3.27
N PRO A 51 40.12 -5.79 -2.17
CA PRO A 51 40.75 -6.88 -1.43
C PRO A 51 39.72 -7.95 -1.05
N ALA A 52 40.12 -9.23 -1.07
CA ALA A 52 39.21 -10.34 -0.71
C ALA A 52 38.66 -10.21 0.72
N GLN A 53 39.46 -9.62 1.62
CA GLN A 53 39.11 -9.38 3.02
C GLN A 53 38.17 -8.19 3.23
N ASP A 54 37.87 -7.40 2.18
CA ASP A 54 37.07 -6.19 2.29
C ASP A 54 35.69 -6.36 1.62
N TRP A 55 34.70 -5.75 2.27
CA TRP A 55 33.33 -5.51 1.83
C TRP A 55 33.04 -3.99 1.95
N PRO A 56 33.60 -3.16 1.07
CA PRO A 56 33.68 -1.71 1.25
C PRO A 56 32.37 -0.95 0.99
N GLN A 57 31.37 -1.58 0.41
CA GLN A 57 30.07 -0.97 0.14
C GLN A 57 28.99 -2.06 0.09
N VAL A 58 27.71 -1.65 0.10
CA VAL A 58 26.59 -2.60 0.00
C VAL A 58 26.71 -3.49 -1.24
N GLY A 59 26.43 -4.79 -1.11
CA GLY A 59 26.64 -5.76 -2.19
C GLY A 59 28.11 -5.99 -2.57
N ARG A 60 29.05 -5.59 -1.70
CA ARG A 60 30.52 -5.61 -1.82
C ARG A 60 31.12 -4.63 -2.83
N ASP A 61 30.59 -4.56 -4.03
CA ASP A 61 31.16 -3.77 -5.13
C ASP A 61 30.13 -2.82 -5.78
N ALA A 62 30.60 -2.02 -6.74
CA ALA A 62 29.75 -1.04 -7.42
C ALA A 62 28.69 -1.69 -8.32
N GLN A 63 28.89 -2.95 -8.73
CA GLN A 63 27.95 -3.76 -9.51
C GLN A 63 26.91 -4.48 -8.63
N ARG A 64 27.15 -4.48 -7.32
CA ARG A 64 26.30 -5.09 -6.29
C ARG A 64 26.19 -6.61 -6.42
N THR A 65 27.31 -7.28 -6.72
CA THR A 65 27.34 -8.72 -7.03
C THR A 65 27.00 -9.65 -5.86
N ASN A 66 27.11 -9.18 -4.61
CA ASN A 66 27.02 -10.01 -3.39
C ASN A 66 28.00 -11.20 -3.38
N PHE A 67 29.13 -11.08 -4.08
CA PHE A 67 30.14 -12.11 -4.17
C PHE A 67 31.50 -11.63 -3.66
N THR A 68 32.12 -12.41 -2.77
CA THR A 68 33.54 -12.31 -2.44
C THR A 68 34.27 -13.60 -2.79
N PRO A 69 35.53 -13.54 -3.26
CA PRO A 69 36.36 -14.74 -3.40
C PRO A 69 36.78 -15.34 -2.05
N LEU A 70 36.58 -14.61 -0.95
CA LEU A 70 36.87 -15.09 0.40
C LEU A 70 35.87 -16.19 0.82
N GLN A 71 36.38 -17.31 1.29
CA GLN A 71 35.56 -18.42 1.77
C GLN A 71 35.80 -18.62 3.26
N VAL A 72 34.74 -18.57 4.07
CA VAL A 72 34.78 -18.92 5.49
C VAL A 72 34.22 -20.33 5.63
N ASN A 73 35.06 -21.26 6.09
CA ASN A 73 34.72 -22.69 6.09
C ASN A 73 34.06 -23.11 7.41
N PRO A 74 33.13 -24.09 7.38
CA PRO A 74 32.70 -24.78 8.60
C PRO A 74 33.83 -25.65 9.20
N PRO A 75 33.72 -26.07 10.47
CA PRO A 75 32.67 -25.68 11.43
C PRO A 75 32.83 -24.23 11.90
N TYR A 76 31.75 -23.59 12.35
CA TYR A 76 31.72 -22.17 12.69
C TYR A 76 31.63 -21.93 14.21
N CYS A 77 32.12 -20.78 14.66
CA CYS A 77 31.97 -20.28 16.02
C CYS A 77 31.58 -18.80 16.04
N TYR A 78 30.75 -18.41 17.01
CA TYR A 78 30.58 -17.01 17.39
C TYR A 78 31.89 -16.48 18.00
N ILE A 79 32.48 -15.49 17.36
CA ILE A 79 33.70 -14.82 17.85
C ILE A 79 33.33 -13.66 18.77
N TRP A 80 32.36 -12.85 18.35
CA TRP A 80 31.85 -11.74 19.13
C TRP A 80 30.39 -11.44 18.81
N LYS A 81 29.71 -10.77 19.75
CA LYS A 81 28.32 -10.34 19.66
C LYS A 81 28.16 -8.93 20.24
N TRP A 82 27.29 -8.14 19.65
CA TRP A 82 26.95 -6.81 20.11
C TRP A 82 25.43 -6.62 20.19
N TYR A 83 24.93 -6.28 21.38
CA TYR A 83 23.50 -6.08 21.68
C TYR A 83 23.14 -4.59 21.90
N GLU A 84 21.84 -4.28 21.78
CA GLU A 84 21.17 -3.04 22.24
C GLU A 84 21.40 -1.75 21.41
N VAL A 85 21.89 -1.84 20.17
CA VAL A 85 21.90 -0.69 19.25
C VAL A 85 20.90 -0.89 18.13
N PRO A 86 19.89 -0.02 17.99
CA PRO A 86 18.88 -0.19 16.95
C PRO A 86 19.49 0.12 15.58
N PHE A 87 19.88 -0.89 14.81
CA PHE A 87 20.27 -0.72 13.39
C PHE A 87 19.06 -0.86 12.47
N ALA A 88 18.94 0.00 11.45
CA ALA A 88 17.90 -0.14 10.42
C ALA A 88 17.99 -1.49 9.70
N SER A 89 16.90 -2.24 9.53
CA SER A 89 16.85 -3.60 8.91
C SER A 89 17.66 -3.76 7.61
N ARG A 90 17.70 -2.71 6.79
CA ARG A 90 18.40 -2.67 5.48
C ARG A 90 19.89 -2.31 5.52
N ALA A 91 20.46 -1.97 6.67
CA ALA A 91 21.86 -1.59 6.74
C ALA A 91 22.76 -2.85 6.83
N GLN A 92 23.52 -3.15 5.77
CA GLN A 92 24.66 -4.07 5.88
C GLN A 92 25.81 -3.38 6.63
N PRO A 93 26.51 -4.07 7.55
CA PRO A 93 27.81 -3.60 8.00
C PRO A 93 28.76 -3.52 6.80
N VAL A 94 29.62 -2.50 6.78
CA VAL A 94 30.69 -2.39 5.79
C VAL A 94 32.01 -2.70 6.46
N VAL A 95 32.79 -3.59 5.87
CA VAL A 95 34.06 -4.03 6.43
C VAL A 95 35.19 -3.65 5.50
N ALA A 96 36.14 -2.84 5.96
CA ALA A 96 37.27 -2.43 5.14
C ALA A 96 38.50 -2.16 6.02
N GLY A 97 39.66 -2.70 5.64
CA GLY A 97 40.91 -2.48 6.36
C GLY A 97 40.84 -2.92 7.83
N GLY A 98 40.19 -4.06 8.09
CA GLY A 98 40.02 -4.63 9.43
C GLY A 98 39.03 -3.90 10.35
N ARG A 99 38.25 -2.96 9.82
CA ARG A 99 37.24 -2.20 10.56
C ARG A 99 35.86 -2.46 10.03
N LEU A 100 34.88 -2.51 10.93
CA LEU A 100 33.47 -2.62 10.64
C LEU A 100 32.78 -1.27 10.89
N PHE A 101 31.99 -0.81 9.93
CA PHE A 101 31.21 0.43 9.99
C PHE A 101 29.72 0.13 9.86
N ILE A 102 28.91 0.69 10.76
CA ILE A 102 27.45 0.56 10.71
C ILE A 102 26.77 1.78 11.34
N GLY A 103 25.70 2.25 10.72
CA GLY A 103 24.90 3.38 11.22
C GLY A 103 23.74 2.93 12.09
N GLY A 104 23.50 3.66 13.19
CA GLY A 104 22.38 3.43 14.10
C GLY A 104 21.18 4.34 13.83
N MET A 105 20.01 3.89 14.32
CA MET A 105 18.76 4.65 14.32
C MET A 105 18.75 5.80 15.35
N ASP A 106 19.77 5.87 16.17
CA ASP A 106 20.13 7.01 17.04
C ASP A 106 20.91 8.11 16.30
N GLY A 107 21.19 7.93 15.01
CA GLY A 107 21.94 8.90 14.19
C GLY A 107 23.45 8.85 14.41
N VAL A 108 23.97 7.79 15.00
CA VAL A 108 25.40 7.59 15.25
C VAL A 108 25.99 6.59 14.27
N LEU A 109 27.11 6.96 13.63
CA LEU A 109 27.94 6.00 12.90
C LEU A 109 28.91 5.33 13.89
N TYR A 110 28.92 4.01 13.90
CA TYR A 110 29.78 3.19 14.73
C TYR A 110 30.91 2.57 13.92
N ALA A 111 32.13 2.67 14.44
CA ALA A 111 33.28 1.92 13.96
C ALA A 111 33.76 0.93 15.03
N ARG A 112 33.92 -0.33 14.63
CA ARG A 112 34.41 -1.41 15.48
C ARG A 112 35.56 -2.16 14.80
N ASN A 113 36.38 -2.82 15.59
CA ASN A 113 37.34 -3.77 15.08
C ASN A 113 36.55 -4.96 14.51
N ALA A 114 36.81 -5.29 13.24
CA ALA A 114 36.07 -6.33 12.56
C ALA A 114 36.32 -7.70 13.21
N GLY A 115 37.55 -7.99 13.69
CA GLY A 115 37.95 -9.29 14.20
C GLY A 115 37.37 -9.66 15.57
N ASP A 116 37.30 -8.71 16.51
CA ASP A 116 36.89 -8.97 17.89
C ASP A 116 35.66 -8.17 18.34
N GLY A 117 35.15 -7.27 17.51
CA GLY A 117 33.99 -6.43 17.83
C GLY A 117 34.30 -5.26 18.75
N ALA A 118 35.56 -5.02 19.14
CA ALA A 118 35.91 -3.95 20.07
C ALA A 118 35.55 -2.56 19.50
N PRO A 119 35.01 -1.63 20.31
CA PRO A 119 34.70 -0.27 19.86
C PRO A 119 35.99 0.47 19.47
N LEU A 120 35.99 1.12 18.30
CA LEU A 120 37.11 1.97 17.86
C LEU A 120 36.78 3.44 18.03
N TRP A 121 35.70 3.90 17.39
CA TRP A 121 35.21 5.26 17.50
C TRP A 121 33.72 5.32 17.13
N THR A 122 33.07 6.40 17.52
CA THR A 122 31.71 6.75 17.08
C THR A 122 31.69 8.18 16.55
N HIS A 123 30.79 8.46 15.61
CA HIS A 123 30.58 9.81 15.09
C HIS A 123 29.10 10.14 15.09
N PRO A 124 28.65 11.13 15.87
CA PRO A 124 27.27 11.61 15.78
C PRO A 124 27.07 12.32 14.44
N GLY A 125 26.03 11.96 13.70
CA GLY A 125 25.61 12.69 12.51
C GLY A 125 24.97 14.04 12.86
N ASP A 126 23.83 14.34 12.24
CA ASP A 126 23.03 15.52 12.56
C ASP A 126 21.90 15.23 13.58
N GLY A 127 21.96 14.08 14.24
CA GLY A 127 20.93 13.61 15.17
C GLY A 127 19.75 12.90 14.50
N SER A 128 19.71 12.85 13.16
CA SER A 128 18.74 12.04 12.42
C SER A 128 19.29 10.63 12.11
N PRO A 129 18.43 9.61 11.96
CA PRO A 129 18.87 8.22 11.76
C PRO A 129 19.79 8.01 10.58
N ILE A 130 20.70 7.05 10.72
CA ILE A 130 21.47 6.50 9.60
C ILE A 130 20.82 5.18 9.19
N ARG A 131 20.07 5.21 8.07
CA ARG A 131 19.19 4.10 7.68
C ARG A 131 19.77 3.14 6.65
N HIS A 132 20.99 3.39 6.17
CA HIS A 132 21.63 2.61 5.10
C HIS A 132 23.09 2.35 5.43
N SER A 133 23.66 1.36 4.73
CA SER A 133 25.07 1.07 4.78
C SER A 133 25.90 2.31 4.45
N PRO A 134 27.00 2.57 5.19
CA PRO A 134 28.02 3.51 4.74
C PRO A 134 28.74 2.94 3.50
N GLY A 135 29.70 3.69 2.96
CA GLY A 135 30.65 3.20 1.97
C GLY A 135 32.07 3.62 2.32
N VAL A 136 33.04 2.75 2.14
CA VAL A 136 34.46 3.02 2.34
C VAL A 136 35.20 3.03 1.02
N LEU A 137 35.87 4.15 0.71
CA LEU A 137 36.79 4.25 -0.41
C LEU A 137 38.09 4.88 0.08
N ASN A 138 39.20 4.16 -0.13
CA ASN A 138 40.51 4.52 0.42
C ASN A 138 40.45 4.65 1.96
N ASP A 139 40.84 5.80 2.48
CA ASP A 139 40.86 6.17 3.90
C ASP A 139 39.61 6.95 4.33
N THR A 140 38.55 6.94 3.52
CA THR A 140 37.34 7.72 3.74
C THR A 140 36.11 6.82 3.87
N VAL A 141 35.36 6.95 4.97
CA VAL A 141 34.02 6.37 5.13
C VAL A 141 32.98 7.45 4.91
N VAL A 142 32.02 7.18 4.03
CA VAL A 142 30.93 8.08 3.66
C VAL A 142 29.61 7.51 4.11
N PHE A 143 28.76 8.32 4.72
CA PHE A 143 27.40 7.94 5.09
C PHE A 143 26.46 9.13 4.94
N SER A 144 25.17 8.83 4.81
CA SER A 144 24.14 9.86 4.76
C SER A 144 23.12 9.63 5.86
N THR A 145 22.66 10.73 6.42
CA THR A 145 21.63 10.79 7.46
C THR A 145 20.25 11.01 6.83
N HIS A 146 19.19 10.72 7.59
CA HIS A 146 17.82 10.86 7.11
C HIS A 146 17.49 12.30 6.69
N GLU A 147 17.94 13.32 7.41
CA GLU A 147 17.70 14.72 7.03
C GLU A 147 18.58 15.19 5.88
N GLY A 148 19.42 14.33 5.31
CA GLY A 148 20.08 14.59 4.03
C GLY A 148 21.47 15.18 4.10
N ASN A 149 22.07 15.21 5.30
CA ASN A 149 23.50 15.45 5.41
C ASN A 149 24.26 14.18 5.06
N THR A 150 25.16 14.30 4.08
CA THR A 150 26.21 13.33 3.78
C THR A 150 27.50 13.77 4.47
N PHE A 151 28.13 12.82 5.15
CA PHE A 151 29.36 13.00 5.90
C PHE A 151 30.42 12.10 5.29
N ALA A 152 31.64 12.63 5.20
CA ALA A 152 32.83 11.83 4.97
C ALA A 152 33.76 11.96 6.15
N LEU A 153 34.18 10.82 6.69
CA LEU A 153 35.07 10.73 7.83
C LEU A 153 36.33 9.98 7.45
N ASP A 154 37.40 10.25 8.18
CA ASP A 154 38.58 9.40 8.19
C ASP A 154 38.26 8.03 8.81
N THR A 155 38.62 6.94 8.12
CA THR A 155 38.28 5.57 8.57
C THR A 155 39.00 5.18 9.86
N ALA A 156 40.19 5.73 10.12
CA ALA A 156 40.99 5.37 11.28
C ALA A 156 40.55 6.09 12.56
N THR A 157 40.14 7.35 12.43
CA THR A 157 39.93 8.25 13.57
C THR A 157 38.47 8.68 13.76
N GLY A 158 37.62 8.55 12.75
CA GLY A 158 36.26 9.10 12.76
C GLY A 158 36.22 10.63 12.62
N ALA A 159 37.36 11.26 12.31
CA ALA A 159 37.46 12.71 12.12
C ALA A 159 36.69 13.15 10.87
N LEU A 160 35.88 14.20 11.00
CA LEU A 160 35.13 14.79 9.89
C LEU A 160 36.08 15.36 8.84
N ARG A 161 36.00 14.86 7.60
CA ARG A 161 36.67 15.44 6.43
C ARG A 161 35.80 16.51 5.79
N TRP A 162 34.54 16.18 5.53
CA TRP A 162 33.55 17.13 5.03
C TRP A 162 32.12 16.70 5.36
N ARG A 163 31.22 17.68 5.35
CA ARG A 163 29.77 17.52 5.45
C ARG A 163 29.10 18.31 4.32
N ARG A 164 28.10 17.71 3.67
CA ARG A 164 27.32 18.33 2.59
C ARG A 164 25.87 17.93 2.70
N PHE A 165 24.98 18.90 2.49
CA PHE A 165 23.57 18.61 2.28
C PHE A 165 23.39 18.14 0.83
N THR A 166 22.99 16.89 0.65
CA THR A 166 22.76 16.27 -0.67
C THR A 166 21.28 16.07 -0.97
N GLY A 167 20.42 16.46 -0.02
CA GLY A 167 18.99 16.16 0.00
C GLY A 167 18.69 14.98 0.93
N PRO A 168 17.47 14.85 1.48
CA PRO A 168 17.10 13.77 2.40
C PRO A 168 17.45 12.38 1.83
N SER A 169 18.27 11.59 2.54
CA SER A 169 18.81 10.33 2.00
C SER A 169 17.98 9.11 2.38
N ALA A 170 17.74 8.22 1.43
CA ALA A 170 17.14 6.90 1.65
C ALA A 170 17.92 5.80 0.92
N THR A 171 19.22 5.99 0.70
CA THR A 171 20.05 5.03 -0.03
C THR A 171 21.45 4.93 0.57
N ALA A 172 22.14 3.82 0.28
CA ALA A 172 23.58 3.74 0.53
C ALA A 172 24.33 4.51 -0.58
N PRO A 173 25.48 5.14 -0.28
CA PRO A 173 26.29 5.78 -1.30
C PRO A 173 26.86 4.75 -2.30
N LEU A 174 27.00 5.15 -3.56
CA LEU A 174 27.78 4.42 -4.56
C LEU A 174 29.18 5.02 -4.62
N LEU A 175 30.21 4.17 -4.49
CA LEU A 175 31.60 4.59 -4.53
C LEU A 175 32.21 4.28 -5.90
N ASP A 176 32.62 5.34 -6.60
CA ASP A 176 33.36 5.28 -7.86
C ASP A 176 34.86 5.38 -7.56
N ALA A 177 35.51 4.21 -7.46
CA ALA A 177 36.94 4.13 -7.21
C ALA A 177 37.78 4.68 -8.37
N ALA A 178 37.31 4.55 -9.62
CA ALA A 178 38.07 4.96 -10.80
C ALA A 178 38.18 6.48 -10.89
N ARG A 179 37.15 7.20 -10.45
CA ARG A 179 37.12 8.68 -10.48
C ARG A 179 37.30 9.34 -9.11
N ALA A 180 37.42 8.56 -8.04
CA ALA A 180 37.41 9.03 -6.64
C ALA A 180 36.17 9.90 -6.34
N ARG A 181 34.99 9.37 -6.65
CA ARG A 181 33.69 10.05 -6.45
C ARG A 181 32.78 9.23 -5.53
N VAL A 182 31.84 9.92 -4.90
CA VAL A 182 30.70 9.31 -4.23
C VAL A 182 29.42 9.81 -4.87
N VAL A 183 28.50 8.90 -5.15
CA VAL A 183 27.20 9.23 -5.73
C VAL A 183 26.13 8.94 -4.68
N VAL A 184 25.32 9.94 -4.39
CA VAL A 184 24.27 9.90 -3.36
C VAL A 184 22.92 10.13 -4.01
N ALA A 185 21.98 9.23 -3.76
CA ALA A 185 20.59 9.37 -4.17
C ALA A 185 19.73 9.91 -3.02
N SER A 186 18.84 10.82 -3.35
CA SER A 186 17.94 11.49 -2.41
C SER A 186 16.47 11.30 -2.79
N THR A 187 15.60 11.31 -1.78
CA THR A 187 14.15 11.32 -1.96
C THR A 187 13.60 12.61 -2.49
N ASP A 188 14.39 13.68 -2.62
CA ASP A 188 13.99 14.85 -3.39
C ASP A 188 14.10 14.63 -4.92
N GLY A 189 14.41 13.40 -5.34
CA GLY A 189 14.60 13.03 -6.73
C GLY A 189 15.95 13.45 -7.30
N SER A 190 16.94 13.79 -6.46
CA SER A 190 18.30 14.06 -6.93
C SER A 190 19.23 12.86 -6.79
N LEU A 191 20.01 12.64 -7.85
CA LEU A 191 21.20 11.80 -7.83
C LEU A 191 22.41 12.73 -7.97
N THR A 192 23.26 12.80 -6.95
CA THR A 192 24.33 13.79 -6.86
C THR A 192 25.69 13.10 -6.78
N ALA A 193 26.60 13.43 -7.70
CA ALA A 193 27.99 13.01 -7.60
C ALA A 193 28.81 14.08 -6.89
N LEU A 194 29.56 13.66 -5.88
CA LEU A 194 30.50 14.48 -5.13
C LEU A 194 31.92 13.97 -5.32
N ARG A 195 32.88 14.87 -5.30
CA ARG A 195 34.30 14.52 -5.18
C ARG A 195 34.58 13.97 -3.78
N LEU A 196 35.24 12.82 -3.69
CA LEU A 196 35.49 12.14 -2.41
C LEU A 196 36.35 12.98 -1.45
N SER A 197 37.27 13.79 -1.96
CA SER A 197 38.25 14.53 -1.13
C SER A 197 37.66 15.70 -0.35
N ASP A 198 36.65 16.39 -0.88
CA ASP A 198 36.15 17.67 -0.32
C ASP A 198 34.63 17.83 -0.38
N GLY A 199 33.91 16.83 -0.92
CA GLY A 199 32.47 16.87 -1.06
C GLY A 199 31.99 17.92 -2.07
N ALA A 200 32.83 18.41 -2.98
CA ALA A 200 32.40 19.32 -4.03
C ALA A 200 31.46 18.58 -5.01
N GLU A 201 30.29 19.18 -5.29
CA GLU A 201 29.36 18.67 -6.30
C GLU A 201 30.00 18.72 -7.69
N ILE A 202 29.95 17.59 -8.40
CA ILE A 202 30.47 17.43 -9.76
C ILE A 202 29.31 17.58 -10.75
N TRP A 203 28.22 16.84 -10.50
CA TRP A 203 26.99 16.91 -11.26
C TRP A 203 25.81 16.50 -10.37
N ARG A 204 24.61 16.89 -10.80
CA ARG A 204 23.34 16.50 -10.21
C ARG A 204 22.33 16.20 -11.30
N HIS A 205 21.76 15.00 -11.23
CA HIS A 205 20.64 14.58 -12.07
C HIS A 205 19.33 14.72 -11.29
N ARG A 206 18.27 15.21 -11.93
CA ARG A 206 16.91 15.28 -11.39
C ARG A 206 16.05 14.20 -12.07
N SER A 207 15.54 13.25 -11.29
CA SER A 207 14.72 12.13 -11.76
C SER A 207 13.22 12.43 -11.74
N GLU A 208 12.80 13.63 -11.33
CA GLU A 208 11.40 14.09 -11.25
C GLU A 208 10.48 13.28 -10.30
N ALA A 209 11.04 12.31 -9.57
CA ALA A 209 10.38 11.54 -8.53
C ALA A 209 11.42 11.07 -7.49
N PRO A 210 11.03 10.84 -6.22
CA PRO A 210 11.94 10.35 -5.17
C PRO A 210 12.77 9.15 -5.60
N ILE A 211 14.03 9.07 -5.14
CA ILE A 211 14.91 7.93 -5.35
C ILE A 211 15.10 7.19 -4.03
N LEU A 212 14.56 5.97 -3.94
CA LEU A 212 14.76 5.03 -2.82
C LEU A 212 15.68 3.85 -3.20
N THR A 213 16.06 3.77 -4.47
CA THR A 213 16.90 2.70 -5.01
C THR A 213 18.38 3.06 -4.82
N THR A 214 19.12 2.21 -4.11
CA THR A 214 20.57 2.38 -3.99
C THR A 214 21.22 2.21 -5.36
N PRO A 215 22.01 3.19 -5.84
CA PRO A 215 22.56 3.15 -7.19
C PRO A 215 23.64 2.07 -7.36
N ALA A 216 23.77 1.57 -8.59
CA ALA A 216 24.79 0.62 -9.04
C ALA A 216 25.53 1.18 -10.27
N MET A 217 26.65 0.58 -10.66
CA MET A 217 27.49 1.04 -11.77
C MET A 217 27.76 -0.06 -12.78
N SER A 218 27.81 0.29 -14.06
CA SER A 218 28.25 -0.62 -15.13
C SER A 218 29.66 -1.14 -14.90
N ARG A 219 29.95 -2.34 -15.43
CA ARG A 219 31.26 -2.98 -15.24
C ARG A 219 32.42 -2.18 -15.84
N ASP A 220 32.16 -1.45 -16.92
CA ASP A 220 33.11 -0.53 -17.56
C ASP A 220 33.19 0.84 -16.86
N GLY A 221 32.35 1.09 -15.86
CA GLY A 221 32.32 2.34 -15.10
C GLY A 221 31.73 3.54 -15.84
N ASN A 222 31.06 3.33 -16.98
CA ASN A 222 30.53 4.40 -17.83
C ASN A 222 29.10 4.82 -17.46
N LEU A 223 28.29 3.94 -16.86
CA LEU A 223 26.89 4.20 -16.54
C LEU A 223 26.62 3.97 -15.06
N ILE A 224 25.74 4.79 -14.49
CA ILE A 224 25.18 4.61 -13.15
C ILE A 224 23.70 4.30 -13.30
N PHE A 225 23.28 3.18 -12.70
CA PHE A 225 21.92 2.68 -12.69
C PHE A 225 21.23 3.04 -11.38
N SER A 226 20.01 3.55 -11.46
CA SER A 226 19.14 3.79 -10.31
C SER A 226 17.67 3.65 -10.72
N GLY A 227 16.77 3.85 -9.77
CA GLY A 227 15.33 3.75 -9.93
C GLY A 227 14.61 4.81 -9.11
N ASN A 228 13.49 5.31 -9.59
CA ASN A 228 12.66 6.27 -8.85
C ASN A 228 11.29 5.70 -8.52
N GLU A 229 10.59 6.41 -7.63
CA GLU A 229 9.28 6.02 -7.12
C GLU A 229 8.13 6.21 -8.12
N ALA A 230 8.42 6.75 -9.30
CA ALA A 230 7.51 6.69 -10.44
C ALA A 230 7.67 5.41 -11.30
N ILE A 231 8.45 4.45 -10.79
CA ILE A 231 8.75 3.14 -11.40
C ILE A 231 9.52 3.30 -12.71
N TYR A 232 10.39 4.31 -12.77
CA TYR A 232 11.40 4.38 -13.81
C TYR A 232 12.70 3.80 -13.30
N ALA A 233 13.15 2.74 -13.94
CA ALA A 233 14.57 2.39 -13.97
C ALA A 233 15.27 3.35 -14.93
N PHE A 234 16.45 3.85 -14.57
CA PHE A 234 17.18 4.76 -15.43
C PHE A 234 18.69 4.56 -15.31
N ALA A 235 19.40 4.98 -16.36
CA ALA A 235 20.85 5.12 -16.36
C ALA A 235 21.25 6.55 -16.67
N VAL A 236 22.25 7.04 -15.95
CA VAL A 236 22.97 8.27 -16.26
C VAL A 236 24.40 7.97 -16.66
N ASP A 237 24.98 8.82 -17.49
CA ASP A 237 26.40 8.81 -17.78
C ASP A 237 27.18 9.13 -16.50
N ALA A 238 28.16 8.28 -16.15
CA ALA A 238 28.89 8.39 -14.88
C ALA A 238 29.77 9.66 -14.81
N GLU A 239 30.19 10.18 -15.97
CA GLU A 239 31.06 11.34 -16.04
C GLU A 239 30.29 12.65 -15.85
N SER A 240 29.17 12.80 -16.58
CA SER A 240 28.40 14.04 -16.71
C SER A 240 27.09 14.07 -15.90
N GLY A 241 26.54 12.92 -15.53
CA GLY A 241 25.21 12.82 -14.91
C GLY A 241 24.05 12.98 -15.90
N GLU A 242 24.31 13.05 -17.21
CA GLU A 242 23.26 13.14 -18.22
C GLU A 242 22.48 11.84 -18.33
N LEU A 243 21.16 11.95 -18.51
CA LEU A 243 20.28 10.79 -18.70
C LEU A 243 20.62 10.08 -20.02
N VAL A 244 20.93 8.79 -19.95
CA VAL A 244 21.21 7.96 -21.14
C VAL A 244 19.94 7.24 -21.58
N TRP A 245 19.24 6.61 -20.64
CA TRP A 245 17.96 5.97 -20.89
C TRP A 245 17.11 5.95 -19.62
N GLN A 246 15.79 5.85 -19.81
CA GLN A 246 14.82 5.56 -18.77
C GLN A 246 13.77 4.58 -19.30
N THR A 247 13.38 3.64 -18.46
CA THR A 247 12.42 2.58 -18.79
C THR A 247 11.42 2.45 -17.67
N ARG A 248 10.13 2.55 -18.02
CA ARG A 248 9.05 2.32 -17.06
C ARG A 248 8.90 0.82 -16.82
N LEU A 249 9.00 0.41 -15.57
CA LEU A 249 8.74 -0.96 -15.12
C LEU A 249 7.33 -1.06 -14.53
N TYR A 250 7.02 -2.21 -13.93
CA TYR A 250 5.80 -2.41 -13.16
C TYR A 250 6.15 -2.61 -11.68
N GLY A 251 5.19 -2.39 -10.79
CA GLY A 251 5.36 -2.47 -9.34
C GLY A 251 4.97 -1.19 -8.61
N GLN A 252 4.99 -1.23 -7.28
CA GLN A 252 4.68 -0.09 -6.40
C GLN A 252 5.91 0.75 -6.04
N SER A 253 7.08 0.11 -6.02
CA SER A 253 8.34 0.72 -5.62
C SER A 253 9.51 -0.02 -6.26
N LEU A 254 10.55 0.73 -6.62
CA LEU A 254 11.88 0.20 -6.92
C LEU A 254 12.83 0.39 -5.72
N GLY A 255 12.34 0.95 -4.62
CA GLY A 255 13.06 1.13 -3.39
C GLY A 255 13.47 -0.18 -2.73
N GLU A 256 14.33 -0.06 -1.71
CA GLU A 256 14.68 -1.15 -0.78
C GLU A 256 15.62 -2.24 -1.33
N ARG A 257 15.76 -2.34 -2.66
CA ARG A 257 16.73 -3.22 -3.32
C ARG A 257 17.56 -2.44 -4.34
N TYR A 258 18.81 -2.85 -4.56
CA TYR A 258 19.70 -2.22 -5.54
C TYR A 258 19.71 -3.00 -6.87
N PRO A 259 19.93 -2.33 -8.02
CA PRO A 259 20.14 -3.00 -9.28
C PRO A 259 21.42 -3.86 -9.22
N VAL A 260 21.37 -5.05 -9.82
CA VAL A 260 22.54 -5.94 -9.91
C VAL A 260 23.03 -5.95 -11.36
N VAL A 261 24.33 -5.75 -11.55
CA VAL A 261 24.93 -5.58 -12.87
C VAL A 261 25.87 -6.73 -13.19
N LEU A 262 25.72 -7.30 -14.39
CA LEU A 262 26.61 -8.32 -14.93
C LEU A 262 26.77 -8.16 -16.45
N SER A 263 28.01 -8.18 -16.95
CA SER A 263 28.30 -7.93 -18.37
C SER A 263 27.58 -6.68 -18.93
N ASP A 264 26.70 -6.84 -19.91
CA ASP A 264 25.85 -5.81 -20.52
C ASP A 264 24.38 -5.89 -20.06
N VAL A 265 24.15 -6.47 -18.88
CA VAL A 265 22.85 -6.67 -18.23
C VAL A 265 22.77 -5.87 -16.93
N VAL A 266 21.61 -5.28 -16.68
CA VAL A 266 21.22 -4.79 -15.35
C VAL A 266 19.88 -5.42 -14.94
N ILE A 267 19.82 -5.92 -13.72
CA ILE A 267 18.65 -6.57 -13.13
C ILE A 267 17.99 -5.58 -12.17
N TYR A 268 16.72 -5.30 -12.40
CA TYR A 268 15.84 -4.54 -11.51
C TYR A 268 14.79 -5.44 -10.92
N ARG A 269 14.31 -5.09 -9.73
CA ARG A 269 13.22 -5.78 -9.07
C ARG A 269 12.30 -4.77 -8.42
N SER A 270 11.02 -5.13 -8.27
CA SER A 270 9.99 -4.23 -7.76
C SER A 270 9.08 -4.88 -6.74
N GLN A 271 8.54 -4.08 -5.82
CA GLN A 271 7.44 -4.51 -4.97
C GLN A 271 6.21 -4.82 -5.85
N PRO A 272 5.55 -5.98 -5.67
CA PRO A 272 4.36 -6.35 -6.42
C PRO A 272 3.21 -5.36 -6.18
N LEU A 273 2.32 -5.27 -7.16
CA LEU A 273 1.09 -4.47 -7.06
C LEU A 273 -0.05 -5.21 -6.34
N TYR A 274 0.09 -6.52 -6.10
CA TYR A 274 -0.97 -7.42 -5.62
C TYR A 274 -0.55 -8.11 -4.33
N ALA A 275 -1.55 -8.67 -3.63
CA ALA A 275 -1.32 -9.51 -2.45
C ALA A 275 -0.39 -10.67 -2.75
N LEU A 276 0.55 -10.95 -1.85
CA LEU A 276 1.36 -12.14 -1.96
C LEU A 276 0.52 -13.42 -2.02
N TRP A 277 -0.43 -13.61 -1.10
CA TRP A 277 -1.24 -14.85 -1.07
C TRP A 277 -2.02 -15.06 -2.38
N GLN A 278 -2.53 -13.99 -2.99
CA GLN A 278 -3.21 -14.04 -4.29
C GLN A 278 -2.23 -14.44 -5.39
N LEU A 279 -1.07 -13.78 -5.41
CA LEU A 279 0.00 -14.12 -6.34
C LEU A 279 0.38 -15.60 -6.16
N LEU A 280 0.63 -16.08 -4.94
CA LEU A 280 0.98 -17.47 -4.66
C LEU A 280 -0.05 -18.47 -5.23
N GLY A 281 -1.35 -18.25 -4.97
CA GLY A 281 -2.42 -19.10 -5.48
C GLY A 281 -2.58 -19.06 -7.02
N GLU A 282 -2.44 -17.89 -7.64
CA GLU A 282 -2.39 -17.78 -9.10
C GLU A 282 -1.16 -18.51 -9.69
N GLY A 283 -0.01 -18.36 -9.03
CA GLY A 283 1.24 -19.03 -9.39
C GLY A 283 1.11 -20.55 -9.34
N ASP A 284 0.41 -21.09 -8.33
CA ASP A 284 0.09 -22.51 -8.23
C ASP A 284 -0.77 -22.97 -9.41
N ALA A 285 -1.82 -22.22 -9.72
CA ALA A 285 -2.68 -22.51 -10.87
C ALA A 285 -1.90 -22.49 -12.20
N VAL A 286 -0.96 -21.55 -12.38
CA VAL A 286 -0.09 -21.47 -13.56
C VAL A 286 0.83 -22.68 -13.65
N MET A 287 1.49 -23.06 -12.56
CA MET A 287 2.39 -24.22 -12.55
C MET A 287 1.64 -25.54 -12.77
N ASN A 288 0.41 -25.66 -12.24
CA ASN A 288 -0.44 -26.84 -12.40
C ASN A 288 -0.89 -27.11 -13.85
N GLN A 289 -0.83 -26.11 -14.74
CA GLN A 289 -1.13 -26.31 -16.17
C GLN A 289 -0.18 -27.29 -16.86
N ALA A 290 1.00 -27.54 -16.29
CA ALA A 290 1.96 -28.53 -16.80
C ALA A 290 1.48 -29.99 -16.60
N GLY A 291 0.32 -30.22 -15.98
CA GLY A 291 -0.27 -31.55 -15.78
C GLY A 291 0.28 -32.25 -14.55
N ALA A 292 0.38 -33.58 -14.57
CA ALA A 292 0.95 -34.32 -13.45
C ALA A 292 2.42 -33.93 -13.21
N VAL A 293 2.84 -33.88 -11.94
CA VAL A 293 4.23 -33.64 -11.55
C VAL A 293 5.10 -34.80 -12.06
N ASN A 294 6.14 -34.47 -12.84
CA ASN A 294 7.11 -35.43 -13.35
C ASN A 294 8.20 -35.65 -12.29
N PRO A 295 8.50 -36.90 -11.88
CA PRO A 295 9.55 -37.17 -10.89
C PRO A 295 10.94 -36.73 -11.35
N ASP A 296 11.20 -36.60 -12.65
CA ASP A 296 12.43 -35.99 -13.14
C ASP A 296 12.33 -34.46 -13.08
N TRP A 297 13.12 -33.85 -12.19
CA TRP A 297 13.11 -32.40 -11.95
C TRP A 297 13.30 -31.57 -13.23
N ASP A 298 14.26 -31.94 -14.07
CA ASP A 298 14.58 -31.21 -15.30
C ASP A 298 13.46 -31.32 -16.34
N ALA A 299 12.80 -32.47 -16.43
CA ALA A 299 11.64 -32.67 -17.27
C ALA A 299 10.41 -31.92 -16.74
N ASP A 300 10.23 -31.87 -15.42
CA ASP A 300 9.15 -31.12 -14.77
C ASP A 300 9.29 -29.62 -15.02
N TRP A 301 10.47 -29.06 -14.73
CA TRP A 301 10.74 -27.64 -14.93
C TRP A 301 10.60 -27.22 -16.40
N ARG A 302 11.08 -28.05 -17.35
CA ARG A 302 10.88 -27.83 -18.78
C ARG A 302 9.41 -27.79 -19.19
N ALA A 303 8.54 -28.54 -18.50
CA ALA A 303 7.11 -28.51 -18.74
C ALA A 303 6.44 -27.28 -18.11
N VAL A 304 6.91 -26.83 -16.94
CA VAL A 304 6.34 -25.71 -16.17
C VAL A 304 6.73 -24.34 -16.71
N ARG A 305 8.01 -24.11 -17.00
CA ARG A 305 8.55 -22.78 -17.35
C ARG A 305 7.83 -22.06 -18.51
N PRO A 306 7.31 -22.73 -19.57
CA PRO A 306 6.61 -22.04 -20.65
C PRO A 306 5.27 -21.46 -20.18
N HIS A 307 4.59 -22.10 -19.22
CA HIS A 307 3.36 -21.58 -18.62
C HIS A 307 3.61 -20.32 -17.80
N ILE A 308 4.69 -20.31 -17.00
CA ILE A 308 5.12 -19.12 -16.25
C ILE A 308 5.43 -17.96 -17.21
N THR A 309 6.23 -18.21 -18.24
CA THR A 309 6.64 -17.18 -19.18
C THR A 309 5.44 -16.65 -19.98
N ALA A 310 4.53 -17.52 -20.41
CA ALA A 310 3.30 -17.13 -21.10
C ALA A 310 2.39 -16.29 -20.20
N TYR A 311 2.24 -16.69 -18.93
CA TYR A 311 1.46 -15.96 -17.93
C TYR A 311 1.99 -14.54 -17.71
N LEU A 312 3.29 -14.41 -17.40
CA LEU A 312 3.93 -13.13 -17.14
C LEU A 312 4.04 -12.25 -18.41
N SER A 313 4.08 -12.86 -19.60
CA SER A 313 4.00 -12.13 -20.87
C SER A 313 2.60 -11.57 -21.13
N ALA A 314 1.55 -12.32 -20.78
CA ALA A 314 0.17 -11.87 -20.88
C ALA A 314 -0.20 -10.84 -19.80
N GLN A 315 0.47 -10.91 -18.64
CA GLN A 315 0.21 -10.07 -17.46
C GLN A 315 1.50 -9.33 -17.02
N PRO A 316 2.00 -8.37 -17.82
CA PRO A 316 3.29 -7.73 -17.55
C PRO A 316 3.32 -6.94 -16.23
N HIS A 317 2.17 -6.48 -15.74
CA HIS A 317 2.03 -5.79 -14.45
C HIS A 317 2.19 -6.71 -13.22
N LYS A 318 2.25 -8.04 -13.43
CA LYS A 318 2.53 -9.04 -12.38
C LYS A 318 3.99 -9.48 -12.34
N GLN A 319 4.84 -8.95 -13.23
CA GLN A 319 6.29 -9.16 -13.17
C GLN A 319 6.89 -8.35 -12.01
N THR A 320 7.83 -8.95 -11.29
CA THR A 320 8.62 -8.29 -10.22
C THR A 320 10.13 -8.43 -10.45
N PHE A 321 10.55 -9.12 -11.51
CA PHE A 321 11.94 -9.37 -11.87
C PHE A 321 12.20 -8.94 -13.33
N PHE A 322 13.05 -7.95 -13.53
CA PHE A 322 13.26 -7.30 -14.82
C PHE A 322 14.73 -7.37 -15.23
N VAL A 323 14.99 -7.88 -16.43
CA VAL A 323 16.35 -7.97 -17.01
C VAL A 323 16.44 -7.02 -18.20
N LEU A 324 17.30 -5.99 -18.08
CA LEU A 324 17.46 -4.93 -19.08
C LEU A 324 18.84 -4.98 -19.72
N ASP A 325 18.93 -4.60 -21.00
CA ASP A 325 20.18 -4.19 -21.64
C ASP A 325 20.73 -2.95 -20.93
N ALA A 326 21.94 -3.06 -20.36
CA ALA A 326 22.55 -2.02 -19.55
C ALA A 326 22.80 -0.72 -20.33
N ALA A 327 23.08 -0.79 -21.64
CA ALA A 327 23.38 0.38 -22.45
C ALA A 327 22.12 1.10 -22.97
N ARG A 328 21.01 0.38 -23.14
CA ARG A 328 19.80 0.88 -23.81
C ARG A 328 18.56 0.94 -22.92
N GLY A 329 18.58 0.28 -21.76
CA GLY A 329 17.43 0.17 -20.87
C GLY A 329 16.31 -0.73 -21.41
N LYS A 330 16.50 -1.41 -22.53
CA LYS A 330 15.45 -2.23 -23.14
C LYS A 330 15.33 -3.57 -22.39
N LEU A 331 14.11 -3.96 -22.03
CA LEU A 331 13.82 -5.31 -21.51
C LEU A 331 14.31 -6.37 -22.50
N ARG A 332 15.06 -7.35 -22.00
CA ARG A 332 15.56 -8.48 -22.81
C ARG A 332 14.50 -9.52 -23.08
N GLY A 333 13.57 -9.70 -22.16
CA GLY A 333 12.48 -10.66 -22.26
C GLY A 333 11.80 -10.83 -20.90
N VAL A 334 10.92 -11.82 -20.83
CA VAL A 334 10.24 -12.22 -19.59
C VAL A 334 11.00 -13.38 -18.98
N ALA A 335 11.51 -13.20 -17.76
CA ALA A 335 12.16 -14.25 -17.00
C ALA A 335 11.11 -15.23 -16.45
N PRO A 336 11.37 -16.56 -16.42
CA PRO A 336 10.48 -17.53 -15.79
C PRO A 336 10.59 -17.51 -14.25
N VAL A 337 10.58 -16.31 -13.66
CA VAL A 337 10.67 -16.08 -12.21
C VAL A 337 9.31 -15.56 -11.75
N LEU A 338 8.52 -16.44 -11.13
CA LEU A 338 7.37 -16.01 -10.34
C LEU A 338 7.88 -15.33 -9.05
N TYR A 339 7.08 -14.44 -8.50
CA TYR A 339 7.25 -13.89 -7.15
C TYR A 339 7.51 -15.01 -6.13
N THR A 340 8.41 -14.78 -5.17
CA THR A 340 9.02 -15.85 -4.37
C THR A 340 9.03 -15.65 -2.85
N PHE A 341 8.44 -14.61 -2.26
CA PHE A 341 8.63 -14.32 -0.83
C PHE A 341 7.47 -13.63 -0.13
N GLY A 342 7.42 -13.79 1.20
CA GLY A 342 6.53 -13.24 2.21
C GLY A 342 6.26 -11.75 2.17
N ASP A 343 5.16 -11.32 2.77
CA ASP A 343 4.86 -9.92 3.11
C ASP A 343 4.84 -8.92 1.95
N ASN A 344 4.37 -9.36 0.77
CA ASN A 344 4.43 -8.58 -0.47
C ASN A 344 5.88 -8.19 -0.85
N ASP A 345 6.86 -8.98 -0.45
CA ASP A 345 8.27 -8.66 -0.65
C ASP A 345 8.82 -9.17 -2.00
N ILE A 346 9.90 -8.55 -2.43
CA ILE A 346 10.49 -8.69 -3.78
C ILE A 346 11.35 -9.97 -3.86
N PRO A 347 11.48 -10.64 -5.03
CA PRO A 347 12.52 -11.64 -5.24
C PRO A 347 13.89 -11.22 -4.67
N ASN A 348 14.58 -12.12 -4.00
CA ASN A 348 15.86 -11.85 -3.37
C ASN A 348 16.93 -11.40 -4.37
N THR A 349 18.02 -10.84 -3.83
CA THR A 349 19.06 -10.25 -4.67
C THR A 349 19.85 -11.36 -5.36
N PRO A 350 19.93 -11.36 -6.71
CA PRO A 350 20.76 -12.33 -7.40
C PRO A 350 22.22 -12.20 -6.99
N VAL A 351 22.92 -13.34 -6.92
CA VAL A 351 24.36 -13.36 -6.66
C VAL A 351 25.10 -13.64 -7.96
N VAL A 352 26.10 -12.81 -8.27
CA VAL A 352 26.89 -12.93 -9.49
C VAL A 352 28.30 -13.36 -9.11
N ARG A 353 28.67 -14.60 -9.47
CA ARG A 353 30.01 -15.12 -9.22
C ARG A 353 31.06 -14.35 -10.02
N SER A 354 32.26 -14.20 -9.47
CA SER A 354 33.37 -13.60 -10.21
C SER A 354 33.65 -14.36 -11.52
N GLY A 355 33.78 -13.62 -12.62
CA GLY A 355 34.04 -14.16 -13.95
C GLY A 355 32.80 -14.66 -14.70
N ALA A 356 31.64 -14.78 -14.05
CA ALA A 356 30.38 -15.05 -14.74
C ALA A 356 30.08 -13.92 -15.73
N THR A 357 29.74 -14.28 -16.96
CA THR A 357 29.38 -13.28 -17.99
C THR A 357 27.89 -13.02 -17.97
N TYR A 358 27.06 -14.07 -18.02
CA TYR A 358 25.61 -13.95 -18.07
C TYR A 358 24.87 -14.79 -17.02
N THR A 359 25.57 -15.50 -16.14
CA THR A 359 24.95 -16.37 -15.15
C THR A 359 24.86 -15.72 -13.78
N ALA A 360 23.73 -15.88 -13.11
CA ALA A 360 23.53 -15.48 -11.72
C ALA A 360 22.74 -16.54 -10.96
N TYR A 361 23.02 -16.65 -9.66
CA TYR A 361 22.21 -17.44 -8.74
C TYR A 361 20.96 -16.66 -8.38
N VAL A 362 19.80 -17.32 -8.48
CA VAL A 362 18.47 -16.75 -8.25
C VAL A 362 17.64 -17.68 -7.38
N THR A 363 16.66 -17.11 -6.69
CA THR A 363 15.54 -17.88 -6.12
C THR A 363 14.33 -17.80 -7.06
N TYR A 364 13.63 -18.92 -7.24
CA TYR A 364 12.45 -19.07 -8.12
C TYR A 364 11.50 -20.13 -7.55
N ARG A 365 10.22 -20.13 -7.91
CA ARG A 365 9.27 -21.18 -7.51
C ARG A 365 9.29 -22.36 -8.47
N ALA A 366 9.22 -23.60 -7.96
CA ALA A 366 9.12 -24.82 -8.76
C ALA A 366 8.23 -25.88 -8.08
N ARG A 367 7.57 -26.75 -8.87
CA ARG A 367 6.61 -27.75 -8.35
C ARG A 367 7.22 -28.87 -7.51
N GLN A 368 8.53 -29.07 -7.69
CA GLN A 368 9.34 -30.04 -6.97
C GLN A 368 9.89 -29.49 -5.65
N GLY A 369 9.56 -28.23 -5.33
CA GLY A 369 9.80 -27.67 -4.00
C GLY A 369 8.92 -28.30 -2.95
N ILE A 370 8.99 -27.74 -1.75
CA ILE A 370 8.34 -28.33 -0.58
C ILE A 370 6.85 -28.00 -0.64
N GLN A 371 6.05 -29.04 -0.45
CA GLN A 371 4.60 -28.99 -0.57
C GLN A 371 3.98 -28.95 0.82
N THR A 372 3.48 -27.79 1.23
CA THR A 372 2.71 -27.63 2.47
C THR A 372 1.22 -27.68 2.15
N THR A 373 0.63 -28.86 2.16
CA THR A 373 -0.82 -29.03 1.93
C THR A 373 -1.60 -29.04 3.24
N SER A 374 -1.29 -28.13 4.17
CA SER A 374 -2.06 -28.03 5.42
C SER A 374 -3.26 -27.10 5.21
N PRO A 375 -4.50 -27.58 5.38
CA PRO A 375 -5.69 -26.72 5.36
C PRO A 375 -5.79 -25.80 6.60
N TYR A 376 -4.83 -25.88 7.53
CA TYR A 376 -4.77 -25.09 8.76
C TYR A 376 -3.50 -24.22 8.85
N ALA A 377 -2.60 -24.27 7.86
CA ALA A 377 -1.43 -23.41 7.83
C ALA A 377 -1.87 -22.00 7.45
N VAL A 378 -1.86 -21.11 8.44
CA VAL A 378 -2.13 -19.68 8.27
C VAL A 378 -0.96 -18.94 7.60
N HIS A 379 0.18 -19.60 7.40
CA HIS A 379 1.47 -18.99 7.03
C HIS A 379 2.01 -19.41 5.66
N VAL A 380 1.68 -20.61 5.17
CA VAL A 380 2.23 -21.17 3.92
C VAL A 380 1.13 -21.83 3.07
N SER A 381 0.18 -21.01 2.62
CA SER A 381 -1.00 -21.48 1.85
C SER A 381 -0.69 -21.90 0.41
N SER A 382 0.58 -21.94 0.01
CA SER A 382 0.98 -22.26 -1.36
C SER A 382 1.32 -23.75 -1.50
N GLN A 383 1.00 -24.32 -2.66
CA GLN A 383 1.31 -25.71 -2.97
C GLN A 383 2.83 -25.93 -3.18
N TYR A 384 3.58 -24.86 -3.47
CA TYR A 384 4.97 -24.93 -3.93
C TYR A 384 5.84 -23.78 -3.38
N ASP A 385 6.85 -24.11 -2.58
CA ASP A 385 7.79 -23.13 -2.02
C ASP A 385 8.90 -22.68 -3.02
N GLY A 386 9.80 -21.80 -2.54
CA GLY A 386 10.94 -21.29 -3.30
C GLY A 386 12.12 -22.27 -3.40
N GLU A 387 12.85 -22.19 -4.49
CA GLU A 387 14.01 -23.02 -4.86
C GLU A 387 15.17 -22.18 -5.37
N LEU A 388 16.38 -22.75 -5.37
CA LEU A 388 17.60 -22.08 -5.84
C LEU A 388 18.05 -22.60 -7.18
N GLY A 389 18.53 -21.70 -8.04
CA GLY A 389 19.01 -22.10 -9.36
C GLY A 389 19.96 -21.09 -9.99
N VAL A 390 20.56 -21.50 -11.10
CA VAL A 390 21.40 -20.66 -11.94
C VAL A 390 20.63 -20.30 -13.19
N MET A 391 20.50 -19.01 -13.46
CA MET A 391 19.80 -18.49 -14.63
C MET A 391 20.77 -17.78 -15.59
N ASN A 392 20.57 -17.98 -16.88
CA ASN A 392 21.27 -17.21 -17.92
C ASN A 392 20.49 -15.92 -18.24
N MET A 393 21.05 -14.78 -17.86
CA MET A 393 20.50 -13.43 -18.04
C MET A 393 20.55 -12.91 -19.48
N GLN A 394 21.23 -13.61 -20.40
CA GLN A 394 21.25 -13.27 -21.82
C GLN A 394 20.06 -13.88 -22.56
N THR A 395 19.77 -15.14 -22.31
CA THR A 395 18.75 -15.92 -23.05
C THR A 395 17.41 -15.94 -22.32
N LEU A 396 17.43 -15.89 -20.99
CA LEU A 396 16.25 -16.03 -20.12
C LEU A 396 15.44 -17.32 -20.37
N ASP A 397 16.04 -18.30 -21.01
CA ASP A 397 15.39 -19.51 -21.53
C ASP A 397 15.27 -20.62 -20.49
N ASP A 398 16.13 -20.62 -19.47
CA ASP A 398 16.15 -21.64 -18.44
C ASP A 398 16.69 -21.18 -17.09
N ILE A 399 16.26 -21.91 -16.06
CA ILE A 399 16.83 -21.90 -14.70
C ILE A 399 17.24 -23.33 -14.40
N VAL A 400 18.52 -23.54 -14.12
CA VAL A 400 19.03 -24.86 -13.73
C VAL A 400 19.05 -24.93 -12.21
N GLY A 401 18.19 -25.77 -11.62
CA GLY A 401 18.11 -25.95 -10.17
C GLY A 401 19.41 -26.48 -9.57
N LEU A 402 19.75 -26.00 -8.37
CA LEU A 402 20.85 -26.53 -7.57
C LEU A 402 20.55 -27.95 -7.08
N ARG A 403 21.58 -28.76 -6.84
CA ARG A 403 21.49 -30.20 -6.55
C ARG A 403 22.52 -30.63 -5.51
N THR A 404 22.25 -31.69 -4.74
CA THR A 404 23.31 -32.41 -4.03
C THR A 404 24.21 -33.23 -4.95
N GLY A 405 25.32 -33.70 -4.38
CA GLY A 405 26.24 -34.64 -5.03
C GLY A 405 25.63 -36.01 -5.39
N ASP A 406 24.49 -36.40 -4.80
CA ASP A 406 23.87 -37.72 -5.00
C ASP A 406 22.85 -37.76 -6.17
N TYR A 407 22.58 -36.63 -6.81
CA TYR A 407 21.77 -36.57 -8.04
C TYR A 407 22.47 -37.30 -9.23
N PRO A 408 21.77 -38.10 -10.05
CA PRO A 408 20.32 -38.34 -10.14
C PRO A 408 19.84 -39.58 -9.36
N ALA A 409 20.65 -40.16 -8.48
CA ALA A 409 20.23 -41.35 -7.72
C ALA A 409 19.12 -41.03 -6.70
N SER A 410 19.05 -39.77 -6.26
CA SER A 410 17.91 -39.18 -5.58
C SER A 410 16.80 -38.82 -6.58
N ASN A 411 15.59 -39.37 -6.39
CA ASN A 411 14.42 -39.07 -7.24
C ASN A 411 13.78 -37.70 -6.95
N PHE A 412 14.17 -37.03 -5.87
CA PHE A 412 13.62 -35.74 -5.48
C PHE A 412 14.73 -34.90 -4.84
N ASN A 413 15.08 -33.78 -5.47
CA ASN A 413 16.02 -32.80 -4.91
C ASN A 413 15.34 -31.93 -3.83
N TYR A 414 14.56 -32.49 -2.89
CA TYR A 414 13.74 -31.75 -1.90
C TYR A 414 14.55 -30.99 -0.83
N GLU A 415 15.72 -30.49 -1.22
CA GLU A 415 16.79 -30.13 -0.32
C GLU A 415 16.53 -28.69 0.19
N PHE A 416 16.31 -27.68 -0.64
CA PHE A 416 16.35 -26.30 -0.14
C PHE A 416 14.97 -25.75 0.26
N ARG A 417 14.62 -25.86 1.56
CA ARG A 417 13.45 -25.16 2.14
C ARG A 417 13.67 -23.64 2.08
N LEU A 418 12.99 -22.95 1.17
CA LEU A 418 12.78 -21.50 1.26
C LEU A 418 11.28 -21.26 1.39
N THR A 419 10.85 -21.00 2.62
CA THR A 419 9.47 -20.68 2.94
C THR A 419 9.02 -19.47 2.13
N SER A 420 7.90 -19.62 1.43
CA SER A 420 7.36 -18.59 0.54
C SER A 420 6.85 -17.35 1.27
N ASP A 421 6.80 -17.36 2.61
CA ASP A 421 6.36 -16.29 3.51
C ASP A 421 7.51 -15.55 4.25
N GLU A 422 8.79 -15.85 3.97
CA GLU A 422 9.91 -15.14 4.61
C GLU A 422 11.00 -14.71 3.61
N PRO A 423 11.50 -13.47 3.67
CA PRO A 423 12.53 -13.02 2.74
C PRO A 423 13.89 -13.70 3.01
N ALA A 424 14.42 -14.43 2.01
CA ALA A 424 15.73 -15.08 2.11
C ALA A 424 16.82 -14.35 1.32
N MET A 425 17.92 -13.89 1.95
CA MET A 425 19.01 -13.17 1.28
C MET A 425 20.20 -14.05 0.96
N MET A 426 20.74 -13.87 -0.25
CA MET A 426 21.90 -14.63 -0.73
C MET A 426 23.18 -13.79 -0.71
N THR A 427 24.26 -14.40 -0.22
CA THR A 427 25.64 -13.91 -0.35
C THR A 427 26.53 -15.10 -0.71
N MET A 428 27.53 -14.92 -1.57
CA MET A 428 28.49 -15.98 -1.87
C MET A 428 29.91 -15.63 -1.43
N GLY A 429 30.53 -16.58 -0.71
CA GLY A 429 31.92 -16.53 -0.29
C GLY A 429 32.70 -17.71 -0.86
N GLY A 430 33.57 -17.45 -1.83
CA GLY A 430 34.28 -18.49 -2.58
C GLY A 430 33.31 -19.40 -3.31
N ASN A 431 33.18 -20.64 -2.86
CA ASN A 431 32.23 -21.62 -3.39
C ASN A 431 31.00 -21.84 -2.50
N ILE A 432 30.90 -21.13 -1.37
CA ILE A 432 29.79 -21.30 -0.44
C ILE A 432 28.74 -20.22 -0.72
N LEU A 433 27.55 -20.61 -1.15
CA LEU A 433 26.38 -19.75 -1.25
C LEU A 433 25.65 -19.76 0.10
N PHE A 434 25.72 -18.65 0.82
CA PHE A 434 25.01 -18.44 2.07
C PHE A 434 23.61 -17.89 1.82
N ILE A 435 22.69 -18.34 2.66
CA ILE A 435 21.28 -17.97 2.61
C ILE A 435 20.86 -17.61 4.03
N ASP A 436 20.25 -16.45 4.15
CA ASP A 436 19.81 -15.86 5.42
C ASP A 436 18.29 -15.68 5.38
N ASN A 437 17.54 -16.35 6.26
CA ASN A 437 16.08 -16.19 6.43
C ASN A 437 15.71 -15.89 7.89
N TRP A 438 14.40 -15.67 8.16
CA TRP A 438 13.85 -15.26 9.47
C TRP A 438 14.46 -16.03 10.65
N GLU A 439 14.61 -17.35 10.51
CA GLU A 439 15.08 -18.20 11.60
C GLU A 439 16.58 -18.50 11.53
N ARG A 440 17.24 -18.50 10.36
CA ARG A 440 18.51 -19.24 10.18
C ARG A 440 19.46 -18.62 9.13
N LEU A 441 20.76 -18.78 9.40
CA LEU A 441 21.82 -18.65 8.41
C LEU A 441 22.29 -20.05 7.98
N GLY A 442 22.12 -20.38 6.70
CA GLY A 442 22.55 -21.64 6.09
C GLY A 442 23.52 -21.42 4.94
N GLY A 443 24.10 -22.49 4.40
CA GLY A 443 24.93 -22.38 3.21
C GLY A 443 25.01 -23.65 2.38
N ILE A 444 25.47 -23.50 1.14
CA ILE A 444 25.69 -24.57 0.17
C ILE A 444 27.12 -24.45 -0.36
N SER A 445 27.97 -25.42 -0.06
CA SER A 445 29.31 -25.53 -0.62
C SER A 445 29.24 -26.17 -2.00
N LEU A 446 29.35 -25.35 -3.04
CA LEU A 446 29.24 -25.77 -4.43
C LEU A 446 30.53 -26.46 -4.93
N THR A 447 30.42 -27.71 -5.38
CA THR A 447 31.48 -28.49 -6.03
C THR A 447 31.50 -28.28 -7.55
N THR A 448 30.35 -27.94 -8.14
CA THR A 448 30.20 -27.43 -9.51
C THR A 448 29.28 -26.20 -9.49
N ASP A 449 28.98 -25.59 -10.63
CA ASP A 449 28.09 -24.41 -10.66
C ASP A 449 26.67 -24.72 -10.15
N ILE A 450 26.24 -25.98 -10.20
CA ILE A 450 24.89 -26.43 -9.83
C ILE A 450 24.86 -27.55 -8.78
N GLN A 451 25.99 -28.18 -8.47
CA GLN A 451 26.06 -29.26 -7.45
C GLN A 451 26.79 -28.77 -6.21
N GLY A 452 26.32 -29.13 -5.02
CA GLY A 452 26.97 -28.80 -3.77
C GLY A 452 26.61 -29.69 -2.60
N GLU A 453 27.25 -29.42 -1.47
CA GLU A 453 27.01 -30.04 -0.18
C GLU A 453 26.51 -29.01 0.83
N LEU A 454 25.66 -29.44 1.75
CA LEU A 454 25.09 -28.55 2.75
C LEU A 454 26.14 -28.12 3.76
N VAL A 455 26.13 -26.83 4.09
CA VAL A 455 26.99 -26.22 5.08
C VAL A 455 26.11 -25.68 6.21
N HIS A 456 26.21 -26.33 7.37
CA HIS A 456 25.52 -25.89 8.56
C HIS A 456 26.32 -24.76 9.25
N VAL A 457 25.69 -23.58 9.42
CA VAL A 457 26.32 -22.42 10.07
C VAL A 457 26.02 -22.37 11.57
N GLY A 458 24.79 -22.72 11.98
CA GLY A 458 24.38 -22.88 13.38
C GLY A 458 22.92 -23.32 13.52
N THR A 459 22.56 -23.93 14.66
CA THR A 459 21.19 -24.32 15.00
C THR A 459 20.44 -23.14 15.59
N VAL A 460 19.35 -22.73 14.96
CA VAL A 460 18.36 -21.82 15.53
C VAL A 460 17.02 -22.54 15.53
N SER A 461 16.45 -22.69 16.72
CA SER A 461 15.15 -23.32 16.95
C SER A 461 14.20 -22.32 17.58
N THR A 462 13.00 -22.22 17.01
CA THR A 462 11.82 -21.62 17.61
C THR A 462 10.61 -22.45 17.18
N VAL A 463 10.47 -23.65 17.76
CA VAL A 463 9.33 -24.60 17.64
C VAL A 463 8.21 -24.24 16.62
N TRP A 464 8.09 -25.04 15.55
CA TRP A 464 6.84 -25.23 14.79
C TRP A 464 6.36 -26.70 14.91
N PRO A 465 5.15 -26.98 15.43
CA PRO A 465 4.65 -28.34 15.63
C PRO A 465 3.92 -28.88 14.40
N GLU A 466 4.62 -29.08 13.29
CA GLU A 466 4.05 -29.70 12.09
C GLU A 466 4.57 -31.12 11.85
N CYS A 467 4.50 -31.92 12.91
CA CYS A 467 4.33 -33.37 12.84
C CYS A 467 3.43 -33.78 14.02
N GLY A 468 2.22 -33.24 14.05
CA GLY A 468 1.20 -33.68 15.00
C GLY A 468 0.95 -35.17 14.85
N GLY A 469 1.53 -36.00 15.73
CA GLY A 469 1.18 -37.41 15.85
C GLY A 469 2.33 -38.39 15.95
N GLY A 470 3.27 -38.20 16.88
CA GLY A 470 4.19 -39.26 17.30
C GLY A 470 5.00 -39.94 16.17
N PRO A 471 5.60 -41.11 16.44
CA PRO A 471 6.52 -41.79 15.52
C PRO A 471 5.91 -42.26 14.18
N ASN A 472 4.62 -42.03 13.95
CA ASN A 472 3.86 -42.53 12.79
C ASN A 472 3.12 -41.41 12.02
N SER A 473 3.46 -40.13 12.22
CA SER A 473 2.78 -38.96 11.62
C SER A 473 2.99 -38.76 10.11
N GLY A 474 3.45 -39.77 9.37
CA GLY A 474 3.25 -39.80 7.92
C GLY A 474 4.10 -38.84 7.07
N CYS A 475 5.05 -38.09 7.65
CA CYS A 475 6.21 -37.61 6.87
C CYS A 475 7.11 -38.82 6.57
N GLY A 476 6.82 -39.57 5.50
CA GLY A 476 7.50 -40.83 5.18
C GLY A 476 8.20 -40.83 3.82
N PRO A 477 9.05 -41.84 3.53
CA PRO A 477 9.30 -43.03 4.35
C PRO A 477 10.80 -43.23 4.67
N ALA A 478 11.16 -43.12 5.95
CA ALA A 478 12.40 -43.59 6.57
C ALA A 478 13.72 -42.78 6.41
N GLY A 479 13.69 -41.45 6.46
CA GLY A 479 14.92 -40.64 6.62
C GLY A 479 14.74 -39.43 7.55
N PRO A 480 15.74 -39.07 8.38
CA PRO A 480 15.75 -37.81 9.11
C PRO A 480 15.86 -36.65 8.12
N ASN A 481 14.99 -35.65 8.27
CA ASN A 481 14.98 -34.44 7.47
C ASN A 481 16.36 -33.74 7.54
N PRO A 482 17.13 -33.63 6.44
CA PRO A 482 18.52 -33.20 6.49
C PRO A 482 18.71 -31.69 6.66
N PHE A 483 17.64 -30.89 6.61
CA PHE A 483 17.70 -29.45 6.90
C PHE A 483 17.34 -29.13 8.36
N PHE A 484 16.60 -30.03 9.03
CA PHE A 484 16.09 -29.80 10.38
C PHE A 484 16.06 -31.08 11.22
N PRO A 485 17.12 -31.39 12.00
CA PRO A 485 17.04 -32.38 13.05
C PRO A 485 16.35 -31.80 14.28
N LEU A 486 15.19 -32.38 14.58
CA LEU A 486 14.37 -32.18 15.76
C LEU A 486 15.01 -32.84 16.99
N SER A 487 15.35 -32.05 18.00
CA SER A 487 15.10 -32.46 19.38
C SER A 487 14.50 -31.24 20.08
N GLY A 488 13.18 -31.09 20.02
CA GLY A 488 12.44 -30.12 20.87
C GLY A 488 12.57 -30.41 22.38
N ASN A 489 13.69 -30.99 22.82
CA ASN A 489 14.05 -31.29 24.19
C ASN A 489 15.09 -30.25 24.66
N PRO A 490 14.68 -29.27 25.48
CA PRO A 490 15.60 -28.32 26.12
C PRO A 490 16.64 -28.95 27.07
N ASN A 491 16.63 -30.29 27.24
CA ASN A 491 17.62 -31.04 28.03
C ASN A 491 18.62 -31.85 27.16
N ASP A 492 18.76 -31.53 25.87
CA ASP A 492 19.78 -32.15 25.02
C ASP A 492 21.20 -31.69 25.47
N PRO A 493 22.07 -32.60 25.94
CA PRO A 493 23.41 -32.24 26.42
C PRO A 493 24.36 -31.75 25.33
N ASP A 494 24.01 -31.93 24.05
CA ASP A 494 24.73 -31.38 22.89
C ASP A 494 24.18 -30.02 22.43
N TYR A 495 23.42 -29.31 23.27
CA TYR A 495 22.90 -27.96 23.05
C TYR A 495 23.84 -26.88 23.66
N PRO A 496 24.68 -26.19 22.87
CA PRO A 496 25.70 -25.29 23.41
C PRO A 496 25.28 -23.81 23.54
N PHE A 497 24.00 -23.45 23.33
CA PHE A 497 23.59 -22.04 23.18
C PHE A 497 22.52 -21.57 24.19
N PRO A 498 22.85 -20.71 25.17
CA PRO A 498 21.85 -19.98 25.94
C PRO A 498 21.28 -18.77 25.17
N SER A 499 20.09 -18.32 25.56
CA SER A 499 19.41 -17.08 25.14
C SER A 499 20.36 -15.88 24.90
N PRO A 500 20.01 -14.93 23.99
CA PRO A 500 18.67 -14.60 23.46
C PRO A 500 18.27 -15.27 22.12
N ARG A 501 16.95 -15.23 21.83
CA ARG A 501 16.21 -15.84 20.69
C ARG A 501 16.55 -15.15 19.33
N VAL A 502 16.02 -15.64 18.18
CA VAL A 502 16.01 -15.04 16.79
C VAL A 502 14.59 -14.53 16.39
N GLY A 503 14.45 -13.38 15.70
CA GLY A 503 13.23 -12.54 15.74
C GLY A 503 12.79 -12.11 14.35
N GLU A 504 11.48 -11.89 14.21
CA GLU A 504 10.75 -11.63 12.96
C GLU A 504 11.32 -10.49 12.09
N GLY A 505 11.52 -10.78 10.81
CA GLY A 505 11.43 -9.79 9.73
C GLY A 505 12.63 -8.93 9.32
N ALA A 506 13.86 -9.13 9.82
CA ALA A 506 14.79 -7.98 9.86
C ALA A 506 15.92 -7.88 8.80
N VAL A 507 16.16 -8.84 7.88
CA VAL A 507 17.37 -8.79 7.01
C VAL A 507 17.06 -8.65 5.52
N LEU A 508 16.97 -7.41 5.04
CA LEU A 508 16.83 -7.09 3.60
C LEU A 508 18.16 -7.08 2.83
N ALA A 509 19.25 -7.51 3.47
CA ALA A 509 20.56 -7.48 2.85
C ALA A 509 21.43 -8.62 3.39
N GLY A 510 21.94 -9.48 2.51
CA GLY A 510 22.61 -10.72 2.90
C GLY A 510 23.81 -10.52 3.83
N ALA A 511 24.22 -11.63 4.46
CA ALA A 511 25.39 -11.67 5.33
C ALA A 511 26.63 -11.06 4.65
N VAL A 512 27.50 -10.43 5.44
CA VAL A 512 28.73 -9.81 4.94
C VAL A 512 29.88 -10.77 5.19
N ILE A 513 30.66 -11.07 4.15
CA ILE A 513 31.80 -11.99 4.25
C ILE A 513 33.08 -11.19 4.02
N ALA A 514 33.84 -10.99 5.10
CA ALA A 514 35.03 -10.15 5.11
C ALA A 514 35.92 -10.51 6.31
N ASN A 515 37.21 -10.18 6.24
CA ASN A 515 38.15 -10.38 7.35
C ASN A 515 38.06 -11.80 7.96
N ASP A 516 38.07 -12.82 7.09
CA ASP A 516 37.91 -14.26 7.40
C ASP A 516 36.68 -14.64 8.25
N MET A 517 35.64 -13.80 8.24
CA MET A 517 34.44 -13.97 9.05
C MET A 517 33.16 -13.63 8.26
N LEU A 518 32.05 -14.16 8.77
CA LEU A 518 30.71 -13.76 8.41
C LEU A 518 30.20 -12.77 9.46
N TYR A 519 29.61 -11.67 9.01
CA TYR A 519 28.90 -10.73 9.85
C TYR A 519 27.41 -10.85 9.58
N TRP A 520 26.65 -11.09 10.63
CA TRP A 520 25.23 -11.39 10.57
C TRP A 520 24.46 -10.70 11.70
N ARG A 521 23.20 -10.36 11.45
CA ARG A 521 22.32 -9.70 12.44
C ARG A 521 21.68 -10.74 13.36
N VAL A 522 21.35 -10.35 14.59
CA VAL A 522 20.71 -11.20 15.63
C VAL A 522 19.53 -10.45 16.29
N ILE A 523 18.60 -11.07 17.07
CA ILE A 523 17.50 -10.29 17.75
C ILE A 523 18.10 -9.21 18.61
N GLU A 524 17.25 -8.20 18.84
CA GLU A 524 17.43 -7.04 19.71
C GLU A 524 18.21 -5.96 18.98
N GLY A 525 18.23 -6.05 17.64
CA GLY A 525 18.95 -5.15 16.75
C GLY A 525 20.46 -5.37 16.77
N GLY A 526 20.94 -6.53 17.22
CA GLY A 526 22.37 -6.78 17.40
C GLY A 526 23.14 -7.17 16.13
N LEU A 527 24.46 -7.30 16.28
CA LEU A 527 25.39 -7.73 15.24
C LEU A 527 26.36 -8.78 15.79
N ALA A 528 26.63 -9.84 15.03
CA ALA A 528 27.55 -10.90 15.40
C ALA A 528 28.64 -11.11 14.34
N GLY A 529 29.84 -11.43 14.81
CA GLY A 529 30.95 -11.93 14.00
C GLY A 529 31.09 -13.44 14.18
N ILE A 530 31.05 -14.18 13.07
CA ILE A 530 31.12 -15.65 13.01
C ILE A 530 32.38 -16.02 12.23
N GLY A 531 33.25 -16.81 12.84
CA GLY A 531 34.49 -17.28 12.22
C GLY A 531 34.55 -18.79 12.12
N THR A 532 35.58 -19.32 11.46
CA THR A 532 35.87 -20.75 11.47
C THR A 532 36.34 -21.21 12.86
N GLN A 533 35.83 -22.34 13.32
CA GLN A 533 36.22 -22.99 14.55
C GLN A 533 37.67 -23.49 14.46
N ASN A 534 38.50 -23.08 15.42
CA ASN A 534 39.86 -23.57 15.57
C ASN A 534 39.93 -24.58 16.74
N GLY A 535 40.14 -25.87 16.43
CA GLY A 535 40.22 -26.95 17.42
C GLY A 535 38.88 -27.65 17.66
N THR A 536 38.73 -28.34 18.79
CA THR A 536 37.57 -29.22 19.07
C THR A 536 36.40 -28.54 19.78
N SER A 537 36.52 -27.26 20.18
CA SER A 537 35.44 -26.51 20.86
C SER A 537 35.46 -25.03 20.47
N CYS A 538 34.32 -24.36 20.57
CA CYS A 538 34.25 -22.91 20.37
C CYS A 538 34.70 -22.15 21.63
N PRO A 539 35.51 -21.09 21.50
CA PRO A 539 35.75 -20.18 22.61
C PRO A 539 34.46 -19.44 22.98
N PRO A 540 34.28 -19.00 24.24
CA PRO A 540 33.19 -18.10 24.61
C PRO A 540 33.25 -16.82 23.76
N PRO A 541 32.14 -16.37 23.14
CA PRO A 541 32.16 -15.16 22.34
C PRO A 541 32.38 -13.92 23.21
N LEU A 542 33.08 -12.91 22.66
CA LEU A 542 33.13 -11.58 23.27
C LEU A 542 31.75 -10.92 23.17
N VAL A 543 31.16 -10.53 24.29
CA VAL A 543 29.83 -9.91 24.32
C VAL A 543 29.96 -8.44 24.68
N TYR A 544 29.48 -7.58 23.79
CA TYR A 544 29.36 -6.14 24.02
C TYR A 544 27.89 -5.80 24.23
N THR A 545 27.57 -5.23 25.38
CA THR A 545 26.29 -4.53 25.62
C THR A 545 26.58 -3.04 25.64
N GLN A 546 25.83 -2.25 24.89
CA GLN A 546 25.79 -0.82 25.21
C GLN A 546 24.83 -0.72 26.38
N THR A 547 25.31 -0.44 27.59
CA THR A 547 24.41 0.08 28.62
C THR A 547 23.95 1.44 28.10
N LEU A 548 22.86 1.45 27.31
CA LEU A 548 22.07 2.65 27.21
C LEU A 548 21.71 2.98 28.65
N PRO A 549 22.01 4.19 29.16
CA PRO A 549 21.38 4.64 30.39
C PRO A 549 19.89 4.32 30.23
N PRO A 550 19.23 3.67 31.20
CA PRO A 550 17.80 3.44 31.11
C PRO A 550 17.19 4.78 30.70
N ALA A 551 16.45 4.77 29.59
CA ALA A 551 15.84 5.99 29.10
C ALA A 551 15.17 6.62 30.32
N PRO A 552 15.55 7.85 30.71
CA PRO A 552 15.06 8.42 31.94
C PRO A 552 13.56 8.25 31.96
N THR A 553 13.01 7.62 33.00
CA THR A 553 11.57 7.40 33.09
C THR A 553 10.93 8.76 32.86
N PRO A 554 10.24 8.96 31.72
CA PRO A 554 9.85 10.30 31.34
C PRO A 554 8.89 10.79 32.43
N THR A 555 9.33 11.76 33.22
CA THR A 555 8.51 12.27 34.30
C THR A 555 7.47 13.14 33.62
N PRO A 556 6.16 12.79 33.70
CA PRO A 556 5.13 13.59 33.08
C PRO A 556 5.28 15.05 33.53
N PRO A 557 5.19 16.04 32.63
CA PRO A 557 5.19 17.42 33.05
C PRO A 557 4.06 17.64 34.07
N VAL A 558 4.41 17.91 35.32
CA VAL A 558 3.44 18.20 36.39
C VAL A 558 2.98 19.64 36.19
N VAL A 559 1.85 19.83 35.52
CA VAL A 559 1.26 21.15 35.40
C VAL A 559 0.46 21.45 36.67
N THR A 560 0.87 22.50 37.39
CA THR A 560 0.28 22.91 38.67
C THR A 560 -0.89 23.89 38.52
N THR A 561 -1.25 24.27 37.29
CA THR A 561 -2.35 25.20 36.98
C THR A 561 -3.44 24.50 36.19
N SER A 562 -4.61 24.30 36.81
CA SER A 562 -5.83 23.88 36.09
C SER A 562 -6.60 25.14 35.69
N ARG A 563 -6.76 25.37 34.38
CA ARG A 563 -7.64 26.41 33.82
C ARG A 563 -9.09 25.97 33.96
N ALA A 564 -10.03 26.92 33.89
CA ALA A 564 -11.44 26.55 33.83
C ALA A 564 -11.71 25.82 32.50
N LEU A 565 -12.61 24.83 32.49
CA LEU A 565 -12.90 24.07 31.27
C LEU A 565 -13.42 24.95 30.13
N THR A 566 -14.14 26.02 30.46
CA THR A 566 -14.59 27.05 29.52
C THR A 566 -13.46 27.80 28.83
N ASP A 567 -12.27 27.87 29.45
CA ASP A 567 -11.12 28.54 28.87
C ASP A 567 -10.62 27.80 27.62
N TYR A 568 -10.61 26.46 27.62
CA TYR A 568 -10.20 25.67 26.45
C TYR A 568 -11.12 25.86 25.24
N ILE A 569 -12.39 26.25 25.47
CA ILE A 569 -13.35 26.54 24.40
C ILE A 569 -13.01 27.87 23.72
N THR A 570 -12.49 28.85 24.46
CA THR A 570 -12.20 30.20 23.96
C THR A 570 -10.73 30.45 23.63
N LEU A 571 -9.82 29.62 24.16
CA LEU A 571 -8.38 29.70 23.97
C LEU A 571 -7.98 29.33 22.54
N ASP A 572 -7.42 30.26 21.80
CA ASP A 572 -6.97 30.03 20.44
C ASP A 572 -5.45 29.87 20.36
N LEU A 573 -4.97 28.63 20.20
CA LEU A 573 -3.55 28.29 20.07
C LEU A 573 -3.10 28.18 18.61
N THR A 574 -3.97 28.51 17.66
CA THR A 574 -3.71 28.32 16.22
C THR A 574 -3.25 29.61 15.54
N ALA A 575 -2.84 30.62 16.29
CA ALA A 575 -2.23 31.82 15.71
C ALA A 575 -0.93 31.44 14.97
N PRO A 576 -0.67 32.01 13.77
CA PRO A 576 0.57 31.74 13.07
C PRO A 576 1.77 32.26 13.85
N VAL A 577 2.86 31.50 13.82
CA VAL A 577 4.14 31.90 14.41
C VAL A 577 4.66 33.14 13.68
N ALA A 578 5.09 34.16 14.43
CA ALA A 578 5.49 35.44 13.87
C ALA A 578 6.78 35.37 13.02
N ASP A 579 7.71 34.49 13.38
CA ASP A 579 8.97 34.26 12.66
C ASP A 579 9.21 32.74 12.47
N PRO A 580 8.50 32.10 11.52
CA PRO A 580 8.59 30.66 11.32
C PRO A 580 9.87 30.27 10.58
N PRO A 581 10.46 29.08 10.83
CA PRO A 581 11.68 28.67 10.15
C PRO A 581 11.51 28.55 8.63
N ALA A 582 12.34 29.29 7.89
CA ALA A 582 12.22 29.42 6.43
C ALA A 582 12.33 28.08 5.69
N ASP A 583 13.13 27.15 6.18
CA ASP A 583 13.30 25.81 5.61
C ASP A 583 12.03 24.96 5.72
N LEU A 584 11.39 24.96 6.90
CA LEU A 584 10.13 24.26 7.13
C LEU A 584 8.98 24.88 6.35
N VAL A 585 8.92 26.21 6.27
CA VAL A 585 7.93 26.93 5.46
C VAL A 585 8.12 26.62 3.98
N GLN A 586 9.35 26.57 3.48
CA GLN A 586 9.60 26.21 2.09
C GLN A 586 9.18 24.77 1.79
N ARG A 587 9.49 23.84 2.70
CA ARG A 587 9.05 22.44 2.60
C ARG A 587 7.52 22.35 2.58
N LEU A 588 6.85 23.03 3.51
CA LEU A 588 5.39 23.11 3.59
C LEU A 588 4.77 23.62 2.27
N ARG A 589 5.33 24.70 1.69
CA ARG A 589 4.85 25.26 0.43
C ARG A 589 5.00 24.29 -0.74
N ASN A 590 6.10 23.54 -0.79
CA ASN A 590 6.30 22.54 -1.83
C ASN A 590 5.27 21.42 -1.73
N GLU A 591 5.04 20.88 -0.52
CA GLU A 591 4.05 19.81 -0.30
C GLU A 591 2.61 20.27 -0.58
N VAL A 592 2.26 21.51 -0.23
CA VAL A 592 0.96 22.10 -0.59
C VAL A 592 0.88 22.37 -2.10
N ALA A 593 1.95 22.83 -2.76
CA ALA A 593 1.94 23.03 -4.20
C ALA A 593 1.74 21.73 -4.97
N ASP A 594 2.38 20.64 -4.51
CA ASP A 594 2.20 19.29 -5.06
C ASP A 594 0.79 18.77 -4.80
N LEU A 595 0.21 19.03 -3.62
CA LEU A 595 -1.19 18.74 -3.32
C LEU A 595 -2.16 19.43 -4.31
N LEU A 596 -1.78 20.56 -4.92
CA LEU A 596 -2.62 21.35 -5.84
C LEU A 596 -2.25 21.18 -7.32
N ARG A 597 -1.30 20.33 -7.68
CA ARG A 597 -0.72 20.25 -9.04
C ARG A 597 -1.57 19.48 -10.04
N ASP A 598 -2.36 18.52 -9.56
CA ASP A 598 -3.11 17.61 -10.41
C ASP A 598 -4.47 18.23 -10.77
N GLY A 599 -4.56 18.75 -11.99
CA GLY A 599 -5.77 19.35 -12.54
C GLY A 599 -6.90 18.33 -12.61
N GLU A 600 -8.02 18.70 -12.00
CA GLU A 600 -9.31 18.00 -11.96
C GLU A 600 -9.38 16.74 -11.06
N TYR A 601 -10.07 16.90 -9.92
CA TYR A 601 -10.54 15.86 -8.99
C TYR A 601 -9.42 15.17 -8.17
N LEU A 602 -8.99 15.82 -7.09
CA LEU A 602 -7.92 15.35 -6.19
C LEU A 602 -8.30 14.23 -5.23
N MET A 603 -9.55 13.77 -5.27
CA MET A 603 -9.94 12.64 -4.46
C MET A 603 -10.24 11.48 -5.36
N PRO A 604 -9.20 10.68 -5.67
CA PRO A 604 -9.24 9.27 -5.30
C PRO A 604 -7.87 8.57 -5.17
N TYR A 605 -8.01 7.32 -4.75
CA TYR A 605 -7.13 6.16 -4.87
C TYR A 605 -5.72 6.18 -4.27
N TYR A 606 -5.71 5.64 -3.05
CA TYR A 606 -4.86 4.59 -2.46
C TYR A 606 -3.35 4.83 -2.38
N LEU A 607 -2.92 5.33 -1.21
CA LEU A 607 -1.91 4.69 -0.34
C LEU A 607 -1.46 5.56 0.85
N GLN A 608 -1.97 6.77 1.07
CA GLN A 608 -1.52 7.58 2.23
C GLN A 608 -1.82 6.93 3.61
N ARG A 609 -2.74 5.96 3.65
CA ARG A 609 -3.02 5.06 4.77
C ARG A 609 -2.61 3.62 4.46
N GLY A 610 -1.64 3.48 3.57
CA GLY A 610 -1.31 2.23 2.92
C GLY A 610 -1.22 1.14 3.96
N MET A 611 -1.95 0.11 3.61
CA MET A 611 -1.89 -1.15 4.26
C MET A 611 -2.37 -1.22 5.73
N SER A 612 -3.18 -0.27 6.20
CA SER A 612 -3.80 -0.35 7.53
C SER A 612 -5.05 -1.23 7.56
N ASN A 613 -5.12 -2.10 8.57
CA ASN A 613 -6.35 -2.78 8.96
C ASN A 613 -7.51 -1.75 9.12
N PRO A 614 -8.70 -1.96 8.50
CA PRO A 614 -9.93 -1.15 8.66
C PRO A 614 -10.22 -0.71 10.10
N ALA A 615 -9.83 -1.57 11.03
CA ALA A 615 -9.77 -1.43 12.47
C ALA A 615 -9.43 -0.07 13.07
N MET A 616 -8.52 0.65 12.43
CA MET A 616 -7.79 1.71 13.12
C MET A 616 -8.48 3.07 13.07
N TRP A 617 -9.72 3.14 12.55
CA TRP A 617 -10.48 4.37 12.48
C TRP A 617 -11.44 4.54 13.66
N PRO A 618 -11.52 5.73 14.26
CA PRO A 618 -12.47 6.04 15.32
C PRO A 618 -13.97 6.14 14.89
N HIS A 619 -14.42 5.57 13.77
CA HIS A 619 -15.85 5.60 13.40
C HIS A 619 -16.15 4.43 12.45
N ASN A 620 -16.75 3.40 13.06
CA ASN A 620 -17.41 2.22 12.50
C ASN A 620 -17.16 1.84 11.02
N SER A 621 -16.38 0.76 10.83
CA SER A 621 -16.80 -0.36 9.95
C SER A 621 -16.98 -1.61 10.81
N THR A 622 -18.21 -2.10 10.95
CA THR A 622 -18.57 -3.26 11.80
C THR A 622 -18.11 -4.63 11.27
N THR A 623 -17.19 -4.67 10.32
CA THR A 623 -16.58 -5.90 9.79
C THR A 623 -15.12 -5.64 9.46
N PRO A 624 -14.15 -6.46 9.92
CA PRO A 624 -12.78 -6.38 9.45
C PRO A 624 -12.65 -7.04 8.08
N PRO A 625 -12.19 -6.31 7.05
CA PRO A 625 -11.45 -6.95 5.97
C PRO A 625 -10.04 -7.35 6.40
N GLU A 626 -9.60 -8.50 5.88
CA GLU A 626 -8.22 -8.96 5.72
C GLU A 626 -7.26 -7.84 5.25
N PRO A 627 -5.94 -7.98 5.50
CA PRO A 627 -4.99 -6.91 5.26
C PRO A 627 -5.06 -6.39 3.81
N PRO A 628 -5.02 -5.07 3.66
CA PRO A 628 -5.03 -4.35 2.39
C PRO A 628 -3.96 -4.84 1.43
N SER A 629 -4.44 -5.68 0.55
CA SER A 629 -3.84 -6.00 -0.71
C SER A 629 -4.96 -5.90 -1.72
N ILE A 630 -4.65 -5.63 -2.99
CA ILE A 630 -5.69 -5.65 -4.02
C ILE A 630 -6.09 -7.11 -4.21
N THR A 631 -7.03 -7.58 -3.39
CA THR A 631 -7.54 -8.93 -3.40
C THR A 631 -8.63 -9.02 -4.45
N TYR A 632 -8.40 -9.81 -5.50
CA TYR A 632 -9.35 -9.99 -6.59
C TYR A 632 -10.65 -10.75 -6.20
N ASN A 633 -10.76 -11.24 -4.96
CA ASN A 633 -11.87 -12.07 -4.49
C ASN A 633 -12.32 -11.80 -3.03
N GLY A 634 -11.79 -10.77 -2.39
CA GLY A 634 -12.23 -10.28 -1.09
C GLY A 634 -12.42 -8.78 -1.18
N SER A 635 -13.26 -8.19 -0.32
CA SER A 635 -13.56 -6.76 -0.27
C SER A 635 -12.30 -5.92 -0.04
N GLY A 636 -11.54 -5.68 -1.12
CA GLY A 636 -10.44 -4.74 -1.16
C GLY A 636 -11.02 -3.34 -1.02
N ASN A 637 -11.03 -2.84 0.21
CA ASN A 637 -11.59 -1.52 0.52
C ASN A 637 -10.53 -0.45 0.27
N ALA A 638 -10.89 0.54 -0.53
CA ALA A 638 -10.13 1.77 -0.66
C ALA A 638 -10.47 2.71 0.51
N TYR A 639 -9.52 2.98 1.41
CA TYR A 639 -9.75 3.90 2.52
C TYR A 639 -9.46 5.34 2.13
N TRP A 640 -10.39 6.21 2.50
CA TRP A 640 -10.44 7.64 2.17
C TRP A 640 -9.67 8.55 3.13
N HIS A 641 -9.47 9.78 2.69
CA HIS A 641 -9.33 10.93 3.57
C HIS A 641 -10.69 11.58 3.80
N ASP A 642 -11.01 11.88 5.05
CA ASP A 642 -12.12 12.75 5.38
C ASP A 642 -11.89 14.16 4.77
N SER A 643 -12.91 14.73 4.12
CA SER A 643 -12.81 16.08 3.53
C SER A 643 -12.62 17.14 4.61
N GLY A 644 -13.04 16.86 5.85
CA GLY A 644 -12.68 17.61 7.04
C GLY A 644 -11.19 17.62 7.33
N GLU A 645 -10.53 16.46 7.31
CA GLU A 645 -9.09 16.31 7.46
C GLU A 645 -8.28 17.04 6.36
N LEU A 646 -8.73 16.98 5.11
CA LEU A 646 -8.12 17.76 4.01
C LEU A 646 -8.30 19.27 4.25
N LEU A 647 -9.50 19.72 4.62
CA LEU A 647 -9.74 21.13 4.96
C LEU A 647 -8.89 21.56 6.16
N LEU A 648 -8.78 20.74 7.20
CA LEU A 648 -7.98 21.02 8.39
C LEU A 648 -6.52 21.22 8.00
N THR A 649 -5.96 20.31 7.20
CA THR A 649 -4.58 20.35 6.72
C THR A 649 -4.31 21.65 5.96
N LEU A 650 -5.19 22.01 5.02
CA LEU A 650 -5.08 23.25 4.24
C LEU A 650 -5.25 24.48 5.13
N ALA A 651 -6.18 24.47 6.08
CA ALA A 651 -6.41 25.57 7.01
C ALA A 651 -5.21 25.80 7.93
N MET A 652 -4.59 24.73 8.45
CA MET A 652 -3.38 24.78 9.25
C MET A 652 -2.19 25.37 8.47
N ALA A 653 -2.03 24.99 7.20
CA ALA A 653 -0.93 25.45 6.35
C ALA A 653 -1.13 26.88 5.84
N TYR A 654 -2.38 27.30 5.60
CA TYR A 654 -2.76 28.53 4.92
C TYR A 654 -1.98 29.81 5.35
N PRO A 655 -1.77 30.07 6.66
CA PRO A 655 -1.07 31.28 7.09
C PRO A 655 0.41 31.36 6.67
N TYR A 656 1.04 30.22 6.37
CA TYR A 656 2.46 30.13 6.03
C TYR A 656 2.73 30.16 4.51
N LEU A 657 1.67 30.10 3.71
CA LEU A 657 1.74 30.10 2.25
C LEU A 657 1.96 31.52 1.70
N ASP A 658 2.65 31.62 0.57
CA ASP A 658 2.70 32.88 -0.18
C ASP A 658 1.36 33.21 -0.83
N THR A 659 1.17 34.46 -1.25
CA THR A 659 -0.11 34.97 -1.79
C THR A 659 -0.61 34.14 -2.98
N THR A 660 0.29 33.74 -3.88
CA THR A 660 -0.06 32.93 -5.06
C THR A 660 -0.63 31.58 -4.63
N LEU A 661 0.03 30.92 -3.68
CA LEU A 661 -0.42 29.61 -3.20
C LEU A 661 -1.68 29.72 -2.34
N GLN A 662 -1.85 30.81 -1.57
CA GLN A 662 -3.09 31.11 -0.85
C GLN A 662 -4.30 31.24 -1.79
N GLU A 663 -4.15 31.97 -2.91
CA GLU A 663 -5.21 32.10 -3.92
C GLU A 663 -5.57 30.74 -4.53
N ARG A 664 -4.56 29.94 -4.89
CA ARG A 664 -4.77 28.57 -5.39
C ARG A 664 -5.46 27.68 -4.38
N VAL A 665 -5.09 27.74 -3.09
CA VAL A 665 -5.76 26.97 -2.03
C VAL A 665 -7.21 27.42 -1.87
N ARG A 666 -7.51 28.73 -1.87
CA ARG A 666 -8.90 29.20 -1.80
C ARG A 666 -9.73 28.69 -2.96
N GLN A 667 -9.20 28.77 -4.17
CA GLN A 667 -9.90 28.29 -5.35
C GLN A 667 -10.10 26.78 -5.30
N PHE A 668 -9.08 26.03 -4.87
CA PHE A 668 -9.19 24.59 -4.67
C PHE A 668 -10.24 24.21 -3.63
N VAL A 669 -10.27 24.88 -2.48
CA VAL A 669 -11.27 24.64 -1.44
C VAL A 669 -12.67 24.94 -1.99
N ALA A 670 -12.88 26.05 -2.70
CA ALA A 670 -14.17 26.37 -3.29
C ALA A 670 -14.61 25.34 -4.35
N ASP A 671 -13.76 25.06 -5.33
CA ASP A 671 -14.09 24.26 -6.52
C ASP A 671 -14.14 22.75 -6.24
N VAL A 672 -13.38 22.28 -5.25
CA VAL A 672 -13.24 20.85 -4.94
C VAL A 672 -13.88 20.50 -3.60
N LEU A 673 -13.46 21.11 -2.50
CA LEU A 673 -14.02 20.75 -1.18
C LEU A 673 -15.46 21.21 -1.05
N ILE A 674 -15.77 22.49 -1.21
CA ILE A 674 -17.12 22.99 -0.93
C ILE A 674 -18.12 22.57 -2.01
N ALA A 675 -17.74 22.64 -3.28
CA ALA A 675 -18.65 22.33 -4.38
C ALA A 675 -18.86 20.82 -4.61
N ARG A 676 -17.88 19.96 -4.29
CA ARG A 676 -17.92 18.53 -4.64
C ARG A 676 -17.87 17.60 -3.43
N TYR A 677 -17.11 17.95 -2.38
CA TYR A 677 -16.87 17.10 -1.22
C TYR A 677 -17.01 17.87 0.11
N PRO A 678 -18.17 18.50 0.39
CA PRO A 678 -18.31 19.40 1.52
C PRO A 678 -18.01 18.67 2.84
N PRO A 679 -17.17 19.24 3.73
CA PRO A 679 -16.66 18.54 4.92
C PRO A 679 -17.72 18.24 5.99
N TRP A 680 -18.91 18.83 5.86
CA TRP A 680 -20.05 18.64 6.77
C TRP A 680 -21.12 17.71 6.19
N GLN A 681 -20.85 17.02 5.09
CA GLN A 681 -21.73 16.02 4.51
C GLN A 681 -20.96 14.72 4.36
N ASP A 682 -21.69 13.61 4.39
CA ASP A 682 -21.13 12.33 3.97
C ASP A 682 -20.65 12.46 2.53
N MET A 683 -19.50 11.86 2.20
CA MET A 683 -19.00 11.95 0.83
C MET A 683 -20.05 11.39 -0.14
N PRO A 684 -20.19 11.98 -1.33
CA PRO A 684 -21.19 11.54 -2.30
C PRO A 684 -21.01 10.06 -2.66
N TRP A 685 -22.05 9.28 -2.41
CA TRP A 685 -22.09 7.82 -2.63
C TRP A 685 -22.10 7.43 -4.12
N ASN A 686 -22.41 8.37 -5.04
CA ASN A 686 -22.72 8.08 -6.43
C ASN A 686 -21.56 8.36 -7.40
N GLY A 687 -21.42 7.48 -8.41
CA GLY A 687 -20.44 7.60 -9.49
C GLY A 687 -19.17 6.83 -9.20
N ASP A 688 -18.51 6.31 -10.24
CA ASP A 688 -17.17 5.69 -10.19
C ASP A 688 -16.09 6.72 -9.86
N TRP A 689 -16.35 7.69 -8.97
CA TRP A 689 -15.44 8.79 -8.67
C TRP A 689 -14.09 8.22 -8.21
N LEU A 690 -14.04 7.18 -7.36
CA LEU A 690 -12.78 6.53 -6.97
C LEU A 690 -11.96 5.99 -8.16
N LYS A 691 -12.62 5.55 -9.23
CA LYS A 691 -11.98 5.04 -10.45
C LYS A 691 -11.64 6.15 -11.44
N ASN A 692 -12.32 7.29 -11.35
CA ASN A 692 -12.30 8.36 -12.36
C ASN A 692 -11.50 9.60 -11.99
N SER A 693 -10.96 9.69 -10.78
CA SER A 693 -10.21 10.88 -10.35
C SER A 693 -8.69 10.63 -10.26
N ALA A 694 -7.92 11.68 -9.99
CA ALA A 694 -6.46 11.70 -10.23
C ALA A 694 -5.65 10.87 -9.21
N PRO A 695 -4.77 9.94 -9.63
CA PRO A 695 -3.98 9.14 -8.69
C PRO A 695 -3.04 10.03 -7.87
N ARG A 696 -2.99 9.81 -6.54
CA ARG A 696 -2.04 10.48 -5.64
C ARG A 696 -0.68 9.79 -5.57
N GLU A 697 -0.56 8.63 -6.21
CA GLU A 697 0.64 7.83 -6.22
C GLU A 697 1.62 8.21 -7.33
N LEU A 698 2.90 7.96 -7.07
CA LEU A 698 3.97 8.21 -8.02
C LEU A 698 4.00 7.15 -9.13
N TYR A 699 3.51 5.94 -8.86
CA TYR A 699 3.52 4.79 -9.77
C TYR A 699 2.18 4.61 -10.53
N PRO A 700 2.19 3.99 -11.72
CA PRO A 700 0.94 3.69 -12.44
C PRO A 700 0.17 2.57 -11.76
N VAL A 701 -1.13 2.79 -11.54
CA VAL A 701 -2.06 1.73 -11.14
C VAL A 701 -2.62 1.07 -12.41
N PRO A 702 -2.47 -0.25 -12.61
CA PRO A 702 -3.08 -0.99 -13.72
C PRO A 702 -4.61 -0.82 -13.76
N ASP A 703 -5.19 -0.89 -14.96
CA ASP A 703 -6.63 -0.68 -15.16
C ASP A 703 -7.47 -1.74 -14.46
N ASP A 704 -6.95 -2.96 -14.34
CA ASP A 704 -7.59 -4.09 -13.70
C ASP A 704 -7.64 -3.90 -12.16
N ILE A 705 -6.62 -3.28 -11.58
CA ILE A 705 -6.66 -2.78 -10.20
C ILE A 705 -7.66 -1.61 -10.13
N ARG A 706 -7.55 -0.61 -10.99
CA ARG A 706 -8.40 0.61 -10.99
C ARG A 706 -9.88 0.29 -11.22
N SER A 707 -10.22 -0.76 -11.95
CA SER A 707 -11.59 -1.16 -12.22
C SER A 707 -12.24 -1.89 -11.03
N ASN A 708 -11.42 -2.54 -10.20
CA ASN A 708 -11.87 -3.36 -9.07
C ASN A 708 -11.93 -2.61 -7.74
N LEU A 709 -11.84 -1.28 -7.80
CA LEU A 709 -11.88 -0.43 -6.62
C LEU A 709 -13.31 -0.33 -6.12
N ASN A 710 -13.52 -0.80 -4.89
CA ASN A 710 -14.81 -0.76 -4.26
C ASN A 710 -15.05 0.62 -3.61
N ASN A 711 -16.20 1.24 -3.90
CA ASN A 711 -16.65 2.51 -3.31
C ASN A 711 -17.31 2.29 -1.92
N TRP A 712 -16.84 1.30 -1.16
CA TRP A 712 -17.44 0.87 0.11
C TRP A 712 -17.41 1.99 1.17
N PRO A 713 -18.45 2.10 2.02
CA PRO A 713 -19.19 3.32 2.22
C PRO A 713 -18.29 4.47 2.64
N PRO A 714 -18.56 5.68 2.11
CA PRO A 714 -17.82 6.85 2.51
C PRO A 714 -17.92 7.05 4.02
N PRO A 715 -16.82 7.42 4.70
CA PRO A 715 -16.89 7.73 6.11
C PRO A 715 -17.91 8.85 6.33
N ALA A 716 -18.69 8.74 7.40
CA ALA A 716 -19.52 9.85 7.86
C ALA A 716 -18.63 11.09 8.07
N ALA A 717 -19.19 12.27 7.84
CA ALA A 717 -18.45 13.52 8.06
C ALA A 717 -17.78 13.51 9.44
N SER A 718 -16.47 13.72 9.47
CA SER A 718 -15.73 13.66 10.73
C SER A 718 -16.18 14.80 11.66
N PRO A 719 -16.27 14.54 12.98
CA PRO A 719 -16.47 15.59 13.97
C PRO A 719 -15.39 16.69 13.90
N LEU A 720 -14.17 16.33 13.47
CA LEU A 720 -13.07 17.27 13.25
C LEU A 720 -13.38 18.30 12.14
N SER A 721 -14.32 18.01 11.23
CA SER A 721 -14.77 18.94 10.20
C SER A 721 -15.30 20.25 10.76
N LEU A 722 -15.98 20.23 11.91
CA LEU A 722 -16.48 21.45 12.56
C LEU A 722 -15.32 22.36 13.01
N TYR A 723 -14.23 21.76 13.51
CA TYR A 723 -13.01 22.49 13.84
C TYR A 723 -12.28 22.97 12.58
N ALA A 724 -12.20 22.14 11.55
CA ALA A 724 -11.58 22.49 10.27
C ALA A 724 -12.25 23.70 9.60
N VAL A 725 -13.58 23.75 9.59
CA VAL A 725 -14.37 24.86 9.03
C VAL A 725 -14.17 26.14 9.83
N TRP A 726 -14.16 26.05 11.16
CA TRP A 726 -13.82 27.19 12.02
C TRP A 726 -12.43 27.74 11.72
N LEU A 727 -11.42 26.86 11.67
CA LEU A 727 -10.02 27.23 11.45
C LEU A 727 -9.83 27.86 10.06
N TRP A 728 -10.47 27.28 9.04
CA TRP A 728 -10.51 27.83 7.69
C TRP A 728 -11.07 29.25 7.67
N ALA A 729 -12.27 29.46 8.23
CA ALA A 729 -12.93 30.77 8.26
C ALA A 729 -12.12 31.81 9.05
N LYS A 730 -11.46 31.39 10.14
CA LYS A 730 -10.55 32.23 10.91
C LYS A 730 -9.36 32.71 10.07
N HIS A 731 -8.65 31.80 9.40
CA HIS A 731 -7.41 32.13 8.69
C HIS A 731 -7.65 32.81 7.33
N THR A 732 -8.78 32.55 6.70
CA THR A 732 -9.11 33.13 5.39
C THR A 732 -10.03 34.35 5.46
N GLY A 733 -10.77 34.50 6.57
CA GLY A 733 -11.84 35.47 6.70
C GLY A 733 -13.16 35.04 6.06
N ASP A 734 -13.26 33.81 5.54
CA ASP A 734 -14.43 33.28 4.83
C ASP A 734 -15.56 32.87 5.79
N TRP A 735 -16.09 33.85 6.53
CA TRP A 735 -17.22 33.67 7.43
C TRP A 735 -18.56 33.55 6.69
N GLU A 736 -18.61 33.90 5.40
CA GLU A 736 -19.78 33.68 4.56
C GLU A 736 -19.99 32.20 4.27
N LEU A 737 -18.92 31.43 4.05
CA LEU A 737 -19.00 29.97 3.97
C LEU A 737 -19.70 29.36 5.19
N VAL A 738 -19.31 29.78 6.39
CA VAL A 738 -19.90 29.29 7.65
C VAL A 738 -21.37 29.70 7.75
N ARG A 739 -21.69 30.97 7.45
CA ARG A 739 -23.05 31.49 7.54
C ARG A 739 -24.00 30.79 6.55
N ASN A 740 -23.55 30.56 5.32
CA ASN A 740 -24.37 29.96 4.26
C ASN A 740 -24.63 28.47 4.49
N ASN A 741 -23.80 27.80 5.30
CA ASN A 741 -23.91 26.38 5.59
C ASN A 741 -24.21 26.09 7.08
N TRP A 742 -24.67 27.11 7.83
CA TRP A 742 -24.89 27.01 9.27
C TRP A 742 -25.82 25.87 9.67
N ASP A 743 -26.91 25.66 8.90
CA ASP A 743 -27.87 24.59 9.18
C ASP A 743 -27.23 23.20 9.04
N ALA A 744 -26.43 22.99 8.00
CA ALA A 744 -25.73 21.71 7.78
C ALA A 744 -24.65 21.45 8.85
N LEU A 745 -23.90 22.47 9.24
CA LEU A 745 -22.94 22.40 10.35
C LEU A 745 -23.64 22.10 11.69
N THR A 746 -24.83 22.68 11.91
CA THR A 746 -25.67 22.41 13.08
C THR A 746 -26.21 20.97 13.06
N SER A 747 -26.58 20.46 11.89
CA SER A 747 -26.99 19.05 11.73
C SER A 747 -25.85 18.10 12.09
N LEU A 748 -24.63 18.35 11.60
CA LEU A 748 -23.46 17.55 11.95
C LEU A 748 -23.18 17.59 13.46
N TYR A 749 -23.20 18.79 14.07
CA TYR A 749 -23.06 18.95 15.51
C TYR A 749 -24.11 18.14 16.29
N THR A 750 -25.38 18.23 15.88
CA THR A 750 -26.50 17.58 16.57
C THR A 750 -26.43 16.06 16.45
N ALA A 751 -26.13 15.55 15.26
CA ALA A 751 -25.93 14.12 15.02
C ALA A 751 -24.81 13.59 15.92
N ARG A 752 -23.69 14.32 16.02
CA ARG A 752 -22.56 13.85 16.83
C ARG A 752 -22.87 13.83 18.33
N VAL A 753 -23.57 14.84 18.83
CA VAL A 753 -24.00 14.85 20.24
C VAL A 753 -24.95 13.68 20.54
N ALA A 754 -25.79 13.30 19.59
CA ALA A 754 -26.70 12.16 19.73
C ALA A 754 -25.97 10.80 19.73
N ASP A 755 -24.90 10.66 18.95
CA ASP A 755 -24.10 9.42 18.84
C ASP A 755 -23.11 9.22 20.00
N GLY A 756 -22.97 10.22 20.88
CA GLY A 756 -22.04 10.22 22.00
C GLY A 756 -20.62 10.67 21.64
N ILE A 757 -19.88 11.17 22.63
CA ILE A 757 -18.51 11.68 22.49
C ILE A 757 -17.54 10.59 22.93
N THR A 758 -16.73 10.09 22.00
CA THR A 758 -15.96 8.84 22.17
C THR A 758 -14.45 9.04 21.91
N TYR A 759 -14.08 10.17 21.31
CA TYR A 759 -12.71 10.52 20.94
C TYR A 759 -12.40 11.98 21.28
N TYR A 760 -11.12 12.26 21.48
CA TYR A 760 -10.66 13.62 21.73
C TYR A 760 -10.85 14.56 20.51
N ALA A 761 -10.85 14.02 19.28
CA ALA A 761 -11.22 14.76 18.07
C ALA A 761 -12.67 15.28 18.08
N ASP A 762 -13.59 14.57 18.73
CA ASP A 762 -14.99 15.01 18.85
C ASP A 762 -15.07 16.32 19.63
N ILE A 763 -14.34 16.38 20.74
CA ILE A 763 -14.30 17.55 21.61
C ILE A 763 -13.73 18.76 20.83
N ALA A 764 -12.71 18.55 19.99
CA ALA A 764 -12.23 19.58 19.10
C ALA A 764 -13.33 20.09 18.15
N GLY A 765 -14.12 19.18 17.57
CA GLY A 765 -15.29 19.52 16.75
C GLY A 765 -16.30 20.41 17.48
N LEU A 766 -16.65 20.05 18.73
CA LEU A 766 -17.57 20.84 19.55
C LEU A 766 -17.02 22.26 19.85
N ILE A 767 -15.72 22.38 20.12
CA ILE A 767 -15.03 23.67 20.27
C ILE A 767 -15.15 24.50 18.99
N GLY A 768 -14.91 23.89 17.83
CA GLY A 768 -15.07 24.55 16.53
C GLY A 768 -16.48 25.12 16.34
N TYR A 769 -17.51 24.32 16.62
CA TYR A 769 -18.91 24.74 16.52
C TYR A 769 -19.24 25.89 17.49
N ALA A 770 -18.82 25.81 18.76
CA ALA A 770 -19.01 26.88 19.74
C ALA A 770 -18.37 28.20 19.27
N ARG A 771 -17.14 28.16 18.74
CA ARG A 771 -16.46 29.36 18.26
C ARG A 771 -17.14 29.98 17.04
N MET A 772 -17.67 29.16 16.13
CA MET A 772 -18.47 29.65 15.00
C MET A 772 -19.78 30.30 15.48
N ALA A 773 -20.49 29.68 16.44
CA ALA A 773 -21.71 30.24 17.04
C ALA A 773 -21.44 31.60 17.72
N ALA A 774 -20.37 31.69 18.51
CA ALA A 774 -19.96 32.94 19.17
C ALA A 774 -19.72 34.05 18.16
N ARG A 775 -19.04 33.73 17.05
CA ARG A 775 -18.69 34.69 16.00
C ARG A 775 -19.91 35.18 15.22
N LEU A 776 -20.84 34.29 14.90
CA LEU A 776 -22.00 34.63 14.06
C LEU A 776 -23.16 35.26 14.85
N PHE A 777 -23.42 34.79 16.07
CA PHE A 777 -24.63 35.14 16.82
C PHE A 777 -24.35 35.76 18.19
N GLY A 778 -23.08 35.86 18.59
CA GLY A 778 -22.68 36.35 19.90
C GLY A 778 -22.72 35.27 20.99
N THR A 779 -22.07 35.58 22.11
CA THR A 779 -21.89 34.67 23.25
C THR A 779 -23.13 34.49 24.12
N ASP A 780 -24.19 35.27 23.87
CA ASP A 780 -25.47 35.14 24.57
C ASP A 780 -26.49 34.31 23.77
N SER A 781 -26.12 33.84 22.57
CA SER A 781 -26.99 33.05 21.71
C SER A 781 -27.22 31.64 22.29
N SER A 782 -28.43 31.10 22.11
CA SER A 782 -28.76 29.73 22.54
C SER A 782 -27.85 28.68 21.88
N ALA A 783 -27.43 28.90 20.64
CA ALA A 783 -26.51 28.04 19.92
C ALA A 783 -25.12 27.99 20.59
N TYR A 784 -24.57 29.15 20.98
CA TYR A 784 -23.29 29.21 21.69
C TYR A 784 -23.39 28.63 23.09
N VAL A 785 -24.39 29.04 23.87
CA VAL A 785 -24.56 28.59 25.26
C VAL A 785 -24.75 27.08 25.32
N GLY A 786 -25.61 26.51 24.47
CA GLY A 786 -25.80 25.06 24.39
C GLY A 786 -24.53 24.32 23.96
N ALA A 787 -23.79 24.84 22.96
CA ALA A 787 -22.52 24.26 22.54
C ALA A 787 -21.46 24.27 23.65
N VAL A 788 -21.36 25.37 24.41
CA VAL A 788 -20.45 25.49 25.55
C VAL A 788 -20.81 24.48 26.63
N GLU A 789 -22.08 24.36 27.01
CA GLU A 789 -22.54 23.40 28.02
C GLU A 789 -22.21 21.96 27.62
N THR A 790 -22.50 21.57 26.37
CA THR A 790 -22.17 20.24 25.84
C THR A 790 -20.66 20.00 25.80
N THR A 791 -19.87 20.99 25.38
CA THR A 791 -18.41 20.89 25.31
C THR A 791 -17.78 20.77 26.69
N VAL A 792 -18.26 21.53 27.68
CA VAL A 792 -17.79 21.43 29.08
C VAL A 792 -18.08 20.04 29.65
N ALA A 793 -19.28 19.48 29.38
CA ALA A 793 -19.60 18.13 29.82
C ALA A 793 -18.67 17.09 29.17
N ALA A 794 -18.38 17.24 27.88
CA ALA A 794 -17.45 16.37 27.15
C ALA A 794 -16.00 16.49 27.69
N LEU A 795 -15.52 17.71 27.95
CA LEU A 795 -14.22 17.95 28.56
C LEU A 795 -14.15 17.33 29.97
N GLU A 796 -15.18 17.49 30.80
CA GLU A 796 -15.19 16.89 32.14
C GLU A 796 -15.08 15.35 32.06
N ALA A 797 -15.82 14.71 31.16
CA ALA A 797 -15.71 13.27 30.90
C ALA A 797 -14.32 12.89 30.34
N GLY A 798 -13.73 13.73 29.49
CA GLY A 798 -12.43 13.53 28.87
C GLY A 798 -11.23 13.63 29.81
N ARG A 799 -11.40 14.05 31.08
CA ARG A 799 -10.31 14.10 32.09
C ARG A 799 -9.78 12.73 32.45
N VAL A 800 -10.68 11.74 32.44
CA VAL A 800 -10.33 10.35 32.67
C VAL A 800 -10.02 9.73 31.32
N ILE A 801 -8.74 9.47 31.05
CA ILE A 801 -8.31 8.89 29.76
C ILE A 801 -8.69 7.41 29.63
N THR A 802 -8.92 6.72 30.75
CA THR A 802 -9.18 5.27 30.78
C THR A 802 -10.35 4.83 29.88
N PRO A 803 -11.56 5.43 29.94
CA PRO A 803 -12.64 5.07 29.03
C PRO A 803 -12.31 5.23 27.55
N TYR A 804 -11.53 6.26 27.18
CA TYR A 804 -11.11 6.48 25.79
C TYR A 804 -10.10 5.41 25.33
N VAL A 805 -9.18 5.02 26.22
CA VAL A 805 -8.23 3.93 25.97
C VAL A 805 -8.92 2.56 25.99
N GLU A 806 -9.87 2.33 26.89
CA GLU A 806 -10.68 1.10 26.96
C GLU A 806 -11.60 0.96 25.76
N TYR A 807 -12.17 2.06 25.28
CA TYR A 807 -12.90 2.07 24.03
C TYR A 807 -11.98 1.71 22.85
N ALA A 808 -10.79 2.33 22.77
CA ALA A 808 -9.78 1.95 21.78
C ALA A 808 -9.32 0.48 21.93
N ARG A 809 -9.32 -0.08 23.14
CA ARG A 809 -9.07 -1.51 23.42
C ARG A 809 -10.19 -2.42 22.95
N SER A 810 -11.43 -1.98 23.11
CA SER A 810 -12.63 -2.79 22.86
C SER A 810 -12.90 -3.03 21.38
N ILE A 811 -12.23 -2.30 20.51
CA ILE A 811 -12.26 -2.54 19.08
C ILE A 811 -11.22 -3.65 18.84
N ASP A 812 -11.70 -4.90 18.63
CA ASP A 812 -10.99 -6.20 18.42
C ASP A 812 -9.90 -6.22 17.32
N GLN A 813 -9.58 -5.05 16.83
CA GLN A 813 -9.08 -4.74 15.52
C GLN A 813 -7.81 -3.85 15.69
N TYR A 814 -7.63 -3.15 16.84
CA TYR A 814 -6.35 -2.58 17.27
C TYR A 814 -5.47 -3.67 17.89
N TRP A 815 -5.06 -4.63 17.04
CA TRP A 815 -4.14 -5.75 17.26
C TRP A 815 -3.80 -6.04 18.73
N THR A 816 -4.45 -7.06 19.31
CA THR A 816 -3.87 -7.80 20.42
C THR A 816 -2.67 -8.58 19.88
N PRO A 817 -1.46 -8.38 20.41
CA PRO A 817 -0.30 -9.14 20.01
C PRO A 817 -0.60 -10.63 20.08
N ARG A 818 -0.15 -11.36 19.06
CA ARG A 818 -0.40 -12.80 18.91
C ARG A 818 0.14 -13.64 20.07
N ASP A 819 0.99 -13.05 20.90
CA ASP A 819 1.70 -13.68 22.01
C ASP A 819 1.13 -13.29 23.37
N ASP A 820 -0.12 -13.69 23.65
CA ASP A 820 -0.66 -13.79 25.01
C ASP A 820 0.05 -14.87 25.87
N GLN A 821 1.30 -15.21 25.53
CA GLN A 821 2.12 -16.17 26.25
C GLN A 821 2.92 -15.47 27.35
N ALA A 822 2.84 -16.00 28.56
CA ALA A 822 3.50 -15.47 29.75
C ALA A 822 5.04 -15.35 29.65
N GLU A 823 5.65 -15.91 28.59
CA GLU A 823 7.09 -15.89 28.34
C GLU A 823 7.60 -14.61 27.66
N TRP A 824 6.72 -13.82 27.02
CA TRP A 824 7.10 -12.64 26.22
C TRP A 824 6.69 -11.30 26.83
N GLY A 825 5.98 -11.32 27.96
CA GLY A 825 5.46 -10.12 28.61
C GLY A 825 4.05 -9.78 28.16
N ASN A 826 3.26 -9.16 29.04
CA ASN A 826 1.89 -8.72 28.71
C ASN A 826 1.94 -7.54 27.76
N PHE A 827 2.01 -7.79 26.46
CA PHE A 827 1.93 -6.73 25.46
C PHE A 827 0.51 -6.18 25.38
N GLN A 828 0.36 -4.91 25.75
CA GLN A 828 -0.90 -4.19 25.63
C GLN A 828 -0.91 -3.51 24.25
N GLY A 829 -1.82 -3.88 23.34
CA GLY A 829 -1.90 -3.40 21.95
C GLY A 829 -1.79 -1.88 21.68
N TRP A 830 -1.80 -1.52 20.40
CA TRP A 830 -1.45 -0.19 19.88
C TRP A 830 -2.55 0.89 20.08
N TYR A 831 -2.84 1.31 21.32
CA TYR A 831 -3.92 2.27 21.64
C TYR A 831 -3.62 3.76 21.36
N LEU A 832 -2.52 4.07 20.65
CA LEU A 832 -2.16 5.45 20.24
C LEU A 832 -3.22 6.19 19.39
N PRO A 833 -4.08 5.51 18.60
CA PRO A 833 -5.20 6.13 17.90
C PRO A 833 -6.22 6.83 18.82
N VAL A 834 -6.13 6.67 20.14
CA VAL A 834 -6.89 7.50 21.10
C VAL A 834 -6.63 9.00 20.92
N PHE A 835 -5.46 9.39 20.41
CA PHE A 835 -5.08 10.77 20.09
C PHE A 835 -5.30 11.14 18.62
N PHE A 836 -6.16 10.42 17.90
CA PHE A 836 -6.56 10.77 16.55
C PHE A 836 -7.11 12.20 16.49
N GLY A 837 -6.73 12.96 15.45
CA GLY A 837 -7.27 14.30 15.19
C GLY A 837 -6.95 15.33 16.27
N LEU A 838 -5.85 15.13 17.01
CA LEU A 838 -5.49 15.99 18.14
C LEU A 838 -5.21 17.43 17.68
N THR A 839 -5.95 18.38 18.23
CA THR A 839 -5.71 19.82 18.03
C THR A 839 -4.84 20.41 19.14
N PRO A 840 -4.18 21.56 18.92
CA PRO A 840 -3.34 22.20 19.94
C PRO A 840 -4.07 22.43 21.28
N GLU A 841 -5.34 22.86 21.23
CA GLU A 841 -6.14 23.10 22.45
C GLU A 841 -6.42 21.81 23.22
N ILE A 842 -6.74 20.72 22.51
CA ILE A 842 -7.01 19.44 23.15
C ILE A 842 -5.70 18.83 23.69
N GLY A 843 -4.58 19.00 23.01
CA GLY A 843 -3.27 18.58 23.55
C GLY A 843 -2.90 19.34 24.82
N LEU A 844 -3.12 20.67 24.85
CA LEU A 844 -2.94 21.47 26.06
C LEU A 844 -3.90 21.01 27.18
N TYR A 845 -5.17 20.79 26.85
CA TYR A 845 -6.17 20.28 27.77
C TYR A 845 -5.72 18.95 28.39
N LEU A 846 -5.26 18.00 27.58
CA LEU A 846 -4.77 16.71 28.05
C LEU A 846 -3.55 16.85 28.97
N ARG A 847 -2.63 17.76 28.60
CA ARG A 847 -1.45 18.09 29.40
C ARG A 847 -1.82 18.64 30.78
N GLU A 848 -2.85 19.49 30.86
CA GLU A 848 -3.21 20.21 32.09
C GLU A 848 -4.27 19.50 32.95
N GLN A 849 -5.14 18.69 32.36
CA GLN A 849 -6.38 18.22 33.01
C GLN A 849 -6.42 16.71 33.28
N THR A 850 -5.47 15.92 32.76
CA THR A 850 -5.40 14.46 32.98
C THR A 850 -4.42 14.03 34.09
N ASN A 851 -3.85 14.98 34.83
CA ASN A 851 -2.90 14.69 35.91
C ASN A 851 -1.70 13.83 35.46
N GLY A 852 -1.14 14.13 34.28
CA GLY A 852 0.01 13.42 33.71
C GLY A 852 -0.31 12.06 33.07
N GLN A 853 -1.55 11.56 33.12
CA GLN A 853 -1.92 10.25 32.57
C GLN A 853 -1.79 10.20 31.05
N ALA A 854 -2.19 11.26 30.33
CA ALA A 854 -2.03 11.33 28.89
C ALA A 854 -0.54 11.30 28.49
N ALA A 855 0.29 12.09 29.17
CA ALA A 855 1.74 12.09 28.94
C ALA A 855 2.38 10.73 29.25
N ALA A 856 1.99 10.08 30.35
CA ALA A 856 2.45 8.73 30.68
C ALA A 856 2.06 7.69 29.60
N HIS A 857 0.86 7.81 29.02
CA HIS A 857 0.42 6.94 27.92
C HIS A 857 1.23 7.14 26.64
N VAL A 858 1.60 8.37 26.30
CA VAL A 858 2.47 8.67 25.15
C VAL A 858 3.88 8.10 25.39
N LEU A 859 4.41 8.29 26.60
CA LEU A 859 5.80 7.97 26.94
C LEU A 859 6.04 6.47 27.19
N SER A 860 5.04 5.72 27.69
CA SER A 860 5.16 4.28 27.91
C SER A 860 5.46 3.49 26.62
N ARG A 861 5.17 4.07 25.46
CA ARG A 861 5.40 3.46 24.14
C ARG A 861 6.82 3.68 23.61
N GLN A 862 7.68 4.38 24.36
CA GLN A 862 9.06 4.68 23.94
C GLN A 862 10.11 3.77 24.60
N THR A 863 9.72 3.02 25.65
CA THR A 863 10.66 2.30 26.53
C THR A 863 10.47 0.78 26.57
N GLY A 864 9.48 0.22 25.87
CA GLY A 864 9.17 -1.22 25.86
C GLY A 864 10.07 -2.02 24.93
N ASP A 865 10.00 -1.74 23.62
CA ASP A 865 10.30 -2.79 22.62
C ASP A 865 11.24 -2.38 21.49
N GLY A 866 11.98 -1.28 21.64
CA GLY A 866 12.87 -0.80 20.59
C GLY A 866 12.15 -0.32 19.31
N LEU A 867 10.82 -0.45 19.22
CA LEU A 867 9.98 0.17 18.20
C LEU A 867 9.79 1.66 18.49
N ARG A 868 10.71 2.41 17.91
CA ARG A 868 10.77 3.87 17.93
C ARG A 868 9.73 4.45 16.96
N TRP A 869 8.48 4.55 17.41
CA TRP A 869 7.25 4.98 16.70
C TRP A 869 7.29 6.25 15.83
N TRP A 870 8.34 7.03 15.92
CA TRP A 870 8.39 8.38 15.38
C TRP A 870 8.80 8.46 13.90
N TYR A 871 8.74 7.35 13.15
CA TYR A 871 9.21 7.27 11.75
C TYR A 871 8.22 6.65 10.74
N ILE A 872 6.91 6.76 10.99
CA ILE A 872 5.88 6.07 10.19
C ILE A 872 5.15 7.05 9.27
N THR A 873 5.66 7.26 8.05
CA THR A 873 4.83 7.65 6.88
C THR A 873 5.22 6.95 5.58
N ARG A 874 6.23 6.09 5.59
CA ARG A 874 6.48 5.10 4.51
C ARG A 874 7.40 3.98 4.97
N ALA A 875 8.30 4.31 5.89
CA ALA A 875 9.08 3.33 6.66
C ALA A 875 8.25 2.58 7.72
N GLY A 876 6.93 2.76 7.76
CA GLY A 876 5.99 1.94 8.54
C GLY A 876 5.87 0.51 8.04
N ILE A 877 6.44 0.23 6.86
CA ILE A 877 6.76 -1.12 6.38
C ILE A 877 7.83 -1.79 7.29
N HIS A 878 8.52 -1.05 8.17
CA HIS A 878 9.79 -1.50 8.74
C HIS A 878 9.80 -1.63 10.26
N ALA A 879 8.64 -1.83 10.85
CA ALA A 879 8.48 -2.06 12.28
C ALA A 879 7.51 -3.23 12.45
N GLU A 880 8.00 -4.46 12.27
CA GLU A 880 7.17 -5.65 12.43
C GLU A 880 7.14 -6.06 13.90
N GLU A 881 5.93 -6.18 14.45
CA GLU A 881 5.58 -7.28 15.35
C GLU A 881 4.65 -8.19 14.54
N GLY A 882 5.02 -9.44 14.27
CA GLY A 882 4.16 -10.39 13.54
C GLY A 882 4.22 -10.23 12.03
N GLU A 883 5.22 -10.81 11.35
CA GLU A 883 5.23 -11.27 9.93
C GLU A 883 4.38 -10.43 8.94
N SER A 884 4.45 -9.11 9.01
CA SER A 884 3.60 -8.21 8.21
C SER A 884 4.09 -6.78 8.34
N SER A 885 4.63 -6.26 7.26
CA SER A 885 5.20 -4.92 7.16
C SER A 885 4.12 -3.82 7.09
N PHE A 886 3.29 -3.68 8.12
CA PHE A 886 2.10 -2.80 8.11
C PHE A 886 1.87 -2.00 9.40
N ILE A 887 2.80 -1.13 9.83
CA ILE A 887 2.42 -0.10 10.82
C ILE A 887 1.71 1.07 10.13
N ALA A 888 0.47 1.32 10.55
CA ALA A 888 -0.41 2.35 10.00
C ALA A 888 0.14 3.78 10.23
N PRO A 889 0.21 4.64 9.18
CA PRO A 889 0.59 6.06 9.25
C PRO A 889 -0.13 6.86 10.33
N ILE A 890 -1.37 6.47 10.64
CA ILE A 890 -2.22 7.08 11.66
C ILE A 890 -1.60 6.99 13.06
N ALA A 891 -0.91 5.89 13.39
CA ALA A 891 -0.31 5.69 14.71
C ALA A 891 0.93 6.59 14.88
N GLY A 892 1.80 6.65 13.87
CA GLY A 892 2.94 7.56 13.88
C GLY A 892 2.54 9.03 13.83
N TRP A 893 1.48 9.37 13.10
CA TRP A 893 0.90 10.72 13.11
C TRP A 893 0.28 11.10 14.46
N SER A 894 -0.57 10.25 15.04
CA SER A 894 -1.18 10.48 16.35
C SER A 894 -0.13 10.62 17.43
N HIS A 895 0.92 9.77 17.39
CA HIS A 895 2.05 9.89 18.31
C HIS A 895 2.79 11.21 18.12
N PHE A 896 3.10 11.61 16.88
CA PHE A 896 3.79 12.87 16.60
C PHE A 896 3.01 14.08 17.14
N LEU A 897 1.71 14.15 16.87
CA LEU A 897 0.86 15.24 17.37
C LEU A 897 0.75 15.21 18.91
N ALA A 898 0.65 14.02 19.51
CA ALA A 898 0.65 13.88 20.97
C ALA A 898 1.97 14.38 21.60
N ARG A 899 3.10 14.12 20.95
CA ARG A 899 4.39 14.66 21.37
C ARG A 899 4.43 16.19 21.24
N ALA A 900 3.99 16.74 20.11
CA ALA A 900 3.94 18.17 19.90
C ALA A 900 3.01 18.88 20.91
N TYR A 901 1.78 18.39 21.10
CA TYR A 901 0.76 19.13 21.83
C TYR A 901 0.54 18.68 23.29
N ILE A 902 0.75 17.40 23.63
CA ILE A 902 0.62 16.88 25.01
C ILE A 902 1.94 16.99 25.76
N LEU A 903 3.05 16.57 25.15
CA LEU A 903 4.37 16.68 25.79
C LEU A 903 4.93 18.10 25.67
N GLY A 904 4.61 18.81 24.59
CA GLY A 904 5.18 20.12 24.30
C GLY A 904 6.63 20.04 23.86
N ASP A 905 6.99 18.99 23.11
CA ASP A 905 8.37 18.81 22.64
C ASP A 905 8.82 19.99 21.77
N SER A 906 10.09 20.37 21.92
CA SER A 906 10.67 21.52 21.22
C SER A 906 10.71 21.31 19.70
N GLN A 907 10.79 22.42 18.96
CA GLN A 907 10.99 22.39 17.51
C GLN A 907 12.21 21.54 17.11
N ALA A 908 13.33 21.64 17.85
CA ALA A 908 14.54 20.86 17.59
C ALA A 908 14.32 19.35 17.78
N THR A 909 13.45 18.98 18.71
CA THR A 909 13.08 17.60 19.01
C THR A 909 12.15 17.06 17.93
N LEU A 910 11.08 17.78 17.60
CA LEU A 910 10.10 17.38 16.57
C LEU A 910 10.72 17.29 15.17
N ARG A 911 11.68 18.17 14.83
CA ARG A 911 12.44 18.10 13.56
C ARG A 911 13.12 16.75 13.35
N ARG A 912 13.55 16.07 14.42
CA ARG A 912 14.17 14.73 14.33
C ARG A 912 13.18 13.64 13.93
N TRP A 913 11.87 13.93 14.04
CA TRP A 913 10.78 13.00 13.79
C TRP A 913 9.90 13.42 12.62
N LEU A 914 10.22 14.55 11.97
CA LEU A 914 9.60 14.89 10.71
C LEU A 914 9.94 13.80 9.71
N ASP A 915 8.89 13.21 9.16
CA ASP A 915 9.01 12.16 8.17
C ASP A 915 8.99 12.74 6.77
N ARG A 916 8.76 11.93 5.74
CA ARG A 916 8.71 12.36 4.34
C ARG A 916 7.31 12.10 3.79
N PRO A 917 6.85 12.88 2.80
CA PRO A 917 5.58 12.61 2.15
C PRO A 917 5.61 11.24 1.48
N TRP A 918 4.59 10.42 1.74
CA TRP A 918 4.41 9.10 1.12
C TRP A 918 4.22 9.22 -0.40
N GLY A 919 3.30 10.09 -0.79
CA GLY A 919 2.86 10.33 -2.17
C GLY A 919 2.59 11.82 -2.39
N ARG A 920 1.86 12.16 -3.45
CA ARG A 920 1.56 13.56 -3.76
C ARG A 920 0.62 14.17 -2.72
N GLY A 921 1.10 15.21 -2.04
CA GLY A 921 0.31 16.02 -1.09
C GLY A 921 0.01 15.36 0.27
N ASP A 922 0.93 14.57 0.83
CA ASP A 922 0.78 13.89 2.13
C ASP A 922 0.21 14.79 3.26
N LEU A 923 -1.05 14.55 3.65
CA LEU A 923 -1.74 15.37 4.64
C LEU A 923 -1.10 15.27 6.02
N TYR A 924 -0.64 14.07 6.42
CA TYR A 924 0.00 13.89 7.71
C TYR A 924 1.37 14.53 7.75
N SER A 925 2.13 14.46 6.66
CA SER A 925 3.43 15.16 6.58
C SER A 925 3.25 16.68 6.70
N ILE A 926 2.26 17.25 5.99
CA ILE A 926 1.90 18.67 6.10
C ILE A 926 1.53 19.05 7.54
N GLN A 927 0.66 18.28 8.19
CA GLN A 927 0.24 18.54 9.57
C GLN A 927 1.41 18.46 10.57
N LYS A 928 2.32 17.49 10.40
CA LYS A 928 3.53 17.36 11.24
C LYS A 928 4.48 18.54 11.06
N ILE A 929 4.65 19.03 9.83
CA ILE A 929 5.45 20.24 9.55
C ILE A 929 4.84 21.45 10.25
N VAL A 930 3.52 21.64 10.16
CA VAL A 930 2.85 22.76 10.85
C VAL A 930 2.99 22.65 12.36
N ALA A 931 2.77 21.46 12.95
CA ALA A 931 2.96 21.22 14.38
C ALA A 931 4.41 21.52 14.82
N THR A 932 5.40 21.22 13.97
CA THR A 932 6.81 21.53 14.22
C THR A 932 7.10 23.03 14.15
N ILE A 933 6.49 23.75 13.19
CA ILE A 933 6.60 25.21 13.10
C ILE A 933 5.99 25.87 14.35
N GLN A 934 4.89 25.34 14.87
CA GLN A 934 4.18 25.87 16.03
C GLN A 934 4.85 25.57 17.37
N ALA A 935 5.76 24.59 17.43
CA ALA A 935 6.46 24.25 18.66
C ALA A 935 7.44 25.35 19.08
N GLU A 936 7.61 25.52 20.38
CA GLU A 936 8.54 26.52 20.92
C GLU A 936 9.99 26.18 20.50
N GLU A 937 10.76 27.21 20.13
CA GLU A 937 12.20 27.06 19.97
C GLU A 937 12.80 26.74 21.34
N GLU A 938 13.69 25.76 21.37
CA GLU A 938 14.57 25.57 22.51
C GLU A 938 15.33 26.90 22.68
N GLU A 939 15.22 27.56 23.84
CA GLU A 939 16.00 28.77 24.10
C GLU A 939 17.44 28.44 23.70
N LYS A 940 18.00 29.23 22.77
CA LYS A 940 19.42 29.17 22.43
C LYS A 940 20.21 29.56 23.68
N GLY A 941 20.36 28.63 24.61
CA GLY A 941 21.45 28.60 25.56
C GLY A 941 22.71 28.71 24.72
N GLY A 942 23.40 29.84 24.89
CA GLY A 942 24.44 30.28 23.98
C GLY A 942 25.48 29.20 23.69
N GLU A 943 26.10 29.32 22.52
CA GLU A 943 27.36 28.68 22.19
C GLU A 943 28.35 28.85 23.35
N GLN A 944 28.45 27.85 24.24
CA GLN A 944 29.60 27.62 25.09
C GLN A 944 29.58 26.19 25.67
N GLU A 945 30.52 25.41 25.13
CA GLU A 945 31.24 24.29 25.75
C GLU A 945 30.49 22.98 26.04
N ALA A 946 30.93 21.95 25.30
CA ALA A 946 30.72 20.55 25.58
C ALA A 946 31.34 20.15 26.94
N GLN A 947 30.52 19.68 27.89
CA GLN A 947 30.88 18.67 28.88
C GLN A 947 29.66 18.17 29.66
N GLN A 948 29.36 16.87 29.49
CA GLN A 948 28.79 15.89 30.43
C GLN A 948 27.88 16.30 31.62
N GLN A 949 26.76 15.55 31.72
CA GLN A 949 26.03 15.04 32.91
C GLN A 949 24.69 15.69 33.35
N ASP A 950 23.68 14.81 33.41
CA ASP A 950 22.49 14.73 34.28
C ASP A 950 21.30 15.73 34.23
N LEU A 951 20.19 15.22 33.66
CA LEU A 951 18.87 14.97 34.28
C LEU A 951 18.15 16.07 35.13
N PHE A 952 17.09 16.63 34.52
CA PHE A 952 15.78 17.10 35.05
C PHE A 952 15.60 18.33 36.00
N LEU A 953 14.55 19.12 35.64
CA LEU A 953 13.66 20.06 36.40
C LEU A 953 14.08 21.56 36.51
N PRO A 954 13.14 22.53 36.73
CA PRO A 954 11.70 22.68 36.39
C PRO A 954 11.32 24.04 35.72
N ILE A 955 10.10 24.12 35.18
CA ILE A 955 9.48 25.31 34.54
C ILE A 955 8.98 26.32 35.60
N VAL A 956 9.32 27.61 35.43
CA VAL A 956 8.73 28.75 36.17
C VAL A 956 7.68 29.43 35.30
N VAL A 957 6.41 29.41 35.73
CA VAL A 957 5.30 30.12 35.10
C VAL A 957 5.33 31.61 35.50
N LYS A 958 5.31 32.53 34.52
CA LYS A 958 5.16 33.97 34.75
C LYS A 958 3.74 34.43 34.36
N PRO A 959 3.00 35.16 35.22
CA PRO A 959 1.63 35.59 34.94
C PRO A 959 1.55 36.81 33.99
N PRO A 960 0.40 37.02 33.29
CA PRO A 960 0.25 38.04 32.25
C PRO A 960 0.08 39.46 32.81
N ALA A 961 0.62 40.44 32.08
CA ALA A 961 0.52 41.87 32.40
C ALA A 961 -0.80 42.51 31.92
N THR A 962 -1.29 43.45 32.73
CA THR A 962 -2.54 44.21 32.62
C THR A 962 -2.55 45.22 31.45
N PRO A 963 -3.69 45.53 30.80
CA PRO A 963 -3.73 46.48 29.68
C PRO A 963 -3.87 47.94 30.15
N THR A 964 -3.32 48.89 29.37
CA THR A 964 -3.49 50.35 29.53
C THR A 964 -3.90 50.95 28.16
N PRO A 965 -4.70 52.03 28.07
CA PRO A 965 -5.65 52.24 26.98
C PRO A 965 -5.25 53.26 25.90
N THR A 966 -5.89 53.09 24.73
CA THR A 966 -6.38 54.04 23.70
C THR A 966 -5.48 55.16 23.15
N ALA A 967 -5.37 55.21 21.81
CA ALA A 967 -5.42 56.46 21.03
C ALA A 967 -5.97 56.23 19.60
N THR A 968 -6.79 57.17 19.16
CA THR A 968 -7.68 57.18 17.98
C THR A 968 -7.04 57.95 16.78
N PRO A 969 -7.77 58.34 15.70
CA PRO A 969 -7.64 57.86 14.31
C PRO A 969 -7.11 58.92 13.30
N THR A 970 -6.85 58.59 12.02
CA THR A 970 -7.18 59.51 10.89
C THR A 970 -7.19 58.90 9.48
N ALA A 971 -8.27 59.24 8.75
CA ALA A 971 -8.42 59.62 7.33
C ALA A 971 -8.33 58.63 6.14
N THR A 972 -9.53 58.44 5.55
CA THR A 972 -10.01 58.13 4.18
C THR A 972 -9.32 58.95 3.04
N PRO A 973 -9.45 58.64 1.71
CA PRO A 973 -10.74 58.51 0.99
C PRO A 973 -10.89 57.43 -0.10
N THR A 974 -12.17 57.12 -0.31
CA THR A 974 -12.85 56.42 -1.41
C THR A 974 -12.56 56.96 -2.82
N ASN A 975 -12.71 56.11 -3.85
CA ASN A 975 -13.41 56.45 -5.10
C ASN A 975 -13.82 55.21 -5.91
N THR A 976 -15.11 55.17 -6.24
CA THR A 976 -15.84 54.27 -7.17
C THR A 976 -15.50 54.60 -8.63
N PRO A 977 -15.69 53.67 -9.61
CA PRO A 977 -16.86 53.76 -10.51
C PRO A 977 -17.44 52.38 -10.88
N THR A 978 -18.74 52.11 -10.69
CA THR A 978 -19.88 52.33 -11.61
C THR A 978 -19.81 51.50 -12.90
N GLN A 979 -20.66 50.46 -12.94
CA GLN A 979 -21.04 49.67 -14.12
C GLN A 979 -21.92 50.48 -15.09
N THR A 980 -21.83 50.22 -16.39
CA THR A 980 -22.96 49.87 -17.29
C THR A 980 -22.44 49.37 -18.66
N PRO A 981 -23.24 48.68 -19.50
CA PRO A 981 -22.89 47.36 -20.01
C PRO A 981 -22.79 47.33 -21.55
N THR A 982 -22.19 46.29 -22.13
CA THR A 982 -22.45 45.97 -23.54
C THR A 982 -22.36 44.47 -23.76
N VAL A 983 -23.46 43.93 -24.26
CA VAL A 983 -23.75 42.53 -24.55
C VAL A 983 -22.84 42.02 -25.67
N LEU A 984 -22.32 40.79 -25.53
CA LEU A 984 -21.82 39.97 -26.64
C LEU A 984 -22.52 38.59 -26.64
N PRO A 985 -22.58 37.93 -27.81
CA PRO A 985 -23.73 37.17 -28.25
C PRO A 985 -23.70 35.69 -27.87
N THR A 986 -24.90 35.11 -27.92
CA THR A 986 -25.22 33.69 -27.99
C THR A 986 -24.29 32.88 -28.90
N LEU A 987 -23.73 31.80 -28.34
CA LEU A 987 -23.48 30.56 -29.07
C LEU A 987 -24.17 29.41 -28.31
N THR A 988 -25.14 28.83 -29.00
CA THR A 988 -25.95 27.66 -28.67
C THR A 988 -25.06 26.41 -28.51
N PRO A 989 -25.42 25.44 -27.65
CA PRO A 989 -24.67 24.19 -27.50
C PRO A 989 -24.87 23.28 -28.71
N THR A 990 -23.77 22.80 -29.29
CA THR A 990 -23.77 21.58 -30.10
C THR A 990 -22.92 20.55 -29.40
N HIS A 991 -23.58 19.61 -28.71
CA HIS A 991 -23.51 18.18 -28.97
C HIS A 991 -24.50 17.46 -28.05
N THR A 992 -25.71 17.26 -28.57
CA THR A 992 -26.68 16.28 -28.09
C THR A 992 -26.10 14.88 -28.36
N PRO A 993 -26.07 13.94 -27.41
CA PRO A 993 -25.89 12.54 -27.77
C PRO A 993 -27.15 12.13 -28.53
N THR A 994 -27.00 11.90 -29.83
CA THR A 994 -28.04 11.28 -30.65
C THR A 994 -27.99 9.78 -30.35
N PRO A 995 -29.12 9.09 -30.08
CA PRO A 995 -29.13 7.63 -30.07
C PRO A 995 -28.66 7.14 -31.44
N PRO A 996 -27.96 6.00 -31.56
CA PRO A 996 -27.48 5.52 -32.85
C PRO A 996 -28.67 5.38 -33.81
N SER A 997 -28.67 6.19 -34.87
CA SER A 997 -29.59 6.00 -35.99
C SER A 997 -29.01 4.95 -36.91
N GLY A 998 -29.45 3.69 -36.78
CA GLY A 998 -29.28 2.68 -37.82
C GLY A 998 -28.89 1.28 -37.34
N GLY A 999 -29.92 0.46 -37.06
CA GLY A 999 -29.85 -1.00 -36.93
C GLY A 999 -29.65 -1.49 -35.51
N SER A 1000 -30.69 -2.08 -34.91
CA SER A 1000 -30.57 -2.98 -33.74
C SER A 1000 -29.49 -4.01 -34.08
N THR A 1001 -28.52 -4.20 -33.20
CA THR A 1001 -27.32 -5.00 -33.49
C THR A 1001 -27.11 -6.17 -32.56
N TYR A 1002 -27.86 -6.31 -31.45
CA TYR A 1002 -27.65 -7.39 -30.49
C TYR A 1002 -28.95 -7.83 -29.81
N SER A 1003 -28.98 -9.06 -29.32
CA SER A 1003 -29.88 -9.47 -28.22
C SER A 1003 -29.06 -10.02 -27.07
N LEU A 1004 -29.67 -10.25 -25.91
CA LEU A 1004 -28.96 -10.74 -24.74
C LEU A 1004 -29.16 -12.25 -24.56
N HIS A 1005 -28.07 -13.02 -24.66
CA HIS A 1005 -28.07 -14.49 -24.61
C HIS A 1005 -27.61 -15.00 -23.25
N PHE A 1006 -28.51 -15.63 -22.50
CA PHE A 1006 -28.28 -16.30 -21.22
C PHE A 1006 -27.96 -17.79 -21.44
N TYR A 1007 -27.14 -18.39 -20.57
CA TYR A 1007 -26.71 -19.80 -20.69
C TYR A 1007 -27.27 -20.73 -19.59
N GLY A 1008 -28.16 -20.27 -18.71
CA GLY A 1008 -28.72 -21.04 -17.60
C GLY A 1008 -27.75 -21.32 -16.44
N ASN A 1009 -26.76 -20.45 -16.25
CA ASN A 1009 -25.69 -20.58 -15.24
C ASN A 1009 -25.92 -19.74 -13.99
N GLY A 1010 -27.13 -19.23 -13.74
CA GLY A 1010 -27.45 -18.25 -12.70
C GLY A 1010 -27.30 -18.72 -11.25
N VAL A 1011 -26.05 -18.90 -10.80
CA VAL A 1011 -25.61 -19.15 -9.42
C VAL A 1011 -24.26 -18.46 -9.22
N ASN A 1012 -24.03 -17.78 -8.10
CA ASN A 1012 -22.91 -16.89 -7.75
C ASN A 1012 -22.96 -15.48 -8.40
N ASP A 1013 -24.14 -14.87 -8.51
CA ASP A 1013 -24.41 -13.57 -9.16
C ASP A 1013 -23.93 -13.49 -10.61
N ILE A 1014 -24.10 -14.55 -11.38
CA ILE A 1014 -23.72 -14.59 -12.80
C ILE A 1014 -24.91 -14.97 -13.65
N ASP A 1015 -24.75 -14.84 -14.97
CA ASP A 1015 -25.75 -15.18 -15.98
C ASP A 1015 -27.13 -14.55 -15.76
N ARG A 1016 -27.14 -13.27 -15.35
CA ARG A 1016 -28.35 -12.51 -15.05
C ARG A 1016 -28.21 -11.01 -15.36
N VAL A 1017 -29.32 -10.27 -15.35
CA VAL A 1017 -29.34 -8.80 -15.34
C VAL A 1017 -30.05 -8.33 -14.08
N LYS A 1018 -29.44 -7.42 -13.30
CA LYS A 1018 -30.00 -6.84 -12.09
C LYS A 1018 -30.47 -5.41 -12.34
N ILE A 1019 -31.77 -5.17 -12.32
CA ILE A 1019 -32.39 -3.87 -12.49
C ILE A 1019 -32.75 -3.29 -11.11
N PRO A 1020 -32.18 -2.15 -10.69
CA PRO A 1020 -32.46 -1.59 -9.37
C PRO A 1020 -33.89 -1.05 -9.29
N MET A 1021 -34.61 -1.41 -8.23
CA MET A 1021 -35.95 -0.86 -7.94
C MET A 1021 -35.92 0.34 -6.97
N SER A 1022 -34.76 0.60 -6.36
CA SER A 1022 -34.51 1.78 -5.53
C SER A 1022 -33.17 2.39 -5.91
N ASN A 1023 -33.05 3.71 -5.74
CA ASN A 1023 -31.77 4.38 -5.81
C ASN A 1023 -31.04 4.35 -4.46
N THR A 1024 -29.89 4.99 -4.46
CA THR A 1024 -28.85 4.99 -3.43
C THR A 1024 -29.21 5.82 -2.20
N VAL A 1025 -30.26 6.66 -2.31
CA VAL A 1025 -30.87 7.44 -1.23
C VAL A 1025 -32.16 6.81 -0.71
N GLY A 1026 -32.45 5.56 -1.09
CA GLY A 1026 -33.66 4.86 -0.64
C GLY A 1026 -34.95 5.43 -1.22
N ALA A 1027 -34.90 5.99 -2.45
CA ALA A 1027 -36.10 6.39 -3.18
C ALA A 1027 -36.47 5.36 -4.26
N SER A 1028 -37.78 5.11 -4.40
CA SER A 1028 -38.31 4.18 -5.40
C SER A 1028 -37.98 4.64 -6.82
N LEU A 1029 -37.46 3.72 -7.63
CA LEU A 1029 -37.25 3.93 -9.05
C LEU A 1029 -38.52 3.59 -9.86
N PRO A 1030 -38.69 4.12 -11.09
CA PRO A 1030 -39.90 3.92 -11.89
C PRO A 1030 -40.25 2.45 -12.18
N VAL A 1031 -39.23 1.60 -12.31
CA VAL A 1031 -39.38 0.15 -12.54
C VAL A 1031 -39.88 -0.63 -11.32
N ASN A 1032 -39.99 -0.02 -10.14
CA ASN A 1032 -40.61 -0.61 -8.96
C ASN A 1032 -42.15 -0.67 -9.09
N ILE A 1033 -42.61 -1.53 -9.99
CA ILE A 1033 -44.02 -1.72 -10.34
C ILE A 1033 -44.72 -2.69 -9.38
N GLY A 1034 -46.06 -2.66 -9.35
CA GLY A 1034 -46.88 -3.54 -8.50
C GLY A 1034 -47.80 -2.82 -7.52
N ALA A 1035 -47.61 -1.51 -7.32
CA ALA A 1035 -48.53 -0.68 -6.53
C ALA A 1035 -49.88 -0.45 -7.22
N GLY A 1036 -49.89 -0.54 -8.56
CA GLY A 1036 -51.08 -0.47 -9.41
C GLY A 1036 -51.07 -1.58 -10.46
N ASP A 1037 -51.74 -1.31 -11.58
CA ASP A 1037 -51.74 -2.18 -12.76
C ASP A 1037 -50.36 -2.17 -13.44
N PHE A 1038 -49.93 -3.29 -14.03
CA PHE A 1038 -48.69 -3.32 -14.81
C PHE A 1038 -48.71 -4.28 -15.99
N THR A 1039 -47.79 -4.04 -16.93
CA THR A 1039 -47.47 -4.93 -18.06
C THR A 1039 -45.96 -5.10 -18.15
N ILE A 1040 -45.50 -6.34 -18.31
CA ILE A 1040 -44.13 -6.66 -18.74
C ILE A 1040 -44.25 -7.36 -20.09
N GLU A 1041 -43.57 -6.85 -21.12
CA GLU A 1041 -43.53 -7.47 -22.44
C GLU A 1041 -42.11 -7.50 -23.01
N PHE A 1042 -41.79 -8.58 -23.73
CA PHE A 1042 -40.45 -8.85 -24.23
C PHE A 1042 -40.47 -9.87 -25.37
N TRP A 1043 -39.34 -10.00 -26.06
CA TRP A 1043 -39.10 -11.07 -27.02
C TRP A 1043 -38.19 -12.14 -26.44
N LEU A 1044 -38.54 -13.40 -26.67
CA LEU A 1044 -37.83 -14.58 -26.16
C LEU A 1044 -37.54 -15.57 -27.30
N ARG A 1045 -36.35 -16.15 -27.30
CA ARG A 1045 -35.99 -17.31 -28.13
C ARG A 1045 -35.15 -18.28 -27.30
N HIS A 1046 -35.32 -19.59 -27.49
CA HIS A 1046 -34.50 -20.60 -26.81
C HIS A 1046 -34.21 -21.78 -27.73
N ALA A 1047 -33.14 -22.54 -27.47
CA ALA A 1047 -32.85 -23.75 -28.23
C ALA A 1047 -33.51 -25.01 -27.61
N PRO A 1048 -33.55 -26.14 -28.34
CA PRO A 1048 -34.11 -27.40 -27.84
C PRO A 1048 -33.30 -27.96 -26.68
N GLY A 1049 -33.96 -28.33 -25.59
CA GLY A 1049 -33.36 -29.05 -24.47
C GLY A 1049 -32.49 -28.22 -23.52
N GLU A 1050 -32.46 -26.89 -23.65
CA GLU A 1050 -31.67 -26.00 -22.79
C GLU A 1050 -32.42 -25.53 -21.53
N ASN A 1051 -33.76 -25.57 -21.54
CA ASN A 1051 -34.62 -25.19 -20.42
C ASN A 1051 -35.44 -26.39 -19.93
N ASN A 1052 -34.74 -27.42 -19.46
CA ASN A 1052 -35.39 -28.63 -18.97
C ASN A 1052 -35.97 -28.40 -17.56
N SER A 1053 -37.29 -28.34 -17.46
CA SER A 1053 -38.02 -28.32 -16.20
C SER A 1053 -39.16 -29.35 -16.24
N GLY A 1054 -39.81 -29.59 -15.10
CA GLY A 1054 -41.05 -30.36 -15.05
C GLY A 1054 -42.19 -29.74 -15.87
N ALA A 1055 -43.31 -30.45 -15.99
CA ALA A 1055 -44.52 -29.89 -16.59
C ALA A 1055 -45.05 -28.72 -15.73
N CYS A 1056 -45.51 -27.65 -16.39
CA CYS A 1056 -46.02 -26.47 -15.71
C CYS A 1056 -47.18 -26.81 -14.75
N SER A 1057 -47.03 -26.42 -13.49
CA SER A 1057 -48.06 -26.59 -12.45
C SER A 1057 -48.55 -25.22 -12.00
N GLU A 1058 -49.83 -24.92 -12.23
CA GLU A 1058 -50.47 -23.68 -11.77
C GLU A 1058 -50.69 -23.69 -10.24
N GLY A 1059 -50.88 -22.49 -9.66
CA GLY A 1059 -51.11 -22.28 -8.23
C GLY A 1059 -49.87 -21.89 -7.43
N GLY A 1060 -50.05 -21.15 -6.32
CA GLY A 1060 -48.97 -20.70 -5.45
C GLY A 1060 -47.84 -19.97 -6.20
N ASP A 1061 -46.61 -20.11 -5.70
CA ASP A 1061 -45.41 -19.51 -6.30
C ASP A 1061 -44.65 -20.50 -7.21
N ASN A 1062 -45.37 -21.48 -7.77
CA ASN A 1062 -44.78 -22.55 -8.58
C ASN A 1062 -44.01 -22.06 -9.82
N TRP A 1063 -44.13 -20.80 -10.22
CA TRP A 1063 -43.35 -20.19 -11.30
C TRP A 1063 -41.83 -20.32 -11.07
N ILE A 1064 -41.35 -20.34 -9.83
CA ILE A 1064 -39.92 -20.49 -9.48
C ILE A 1064 -39.35 -21.86 -9.86
N ASN A 1065 -40.20 -22.86 -10.12
CA ASN A 1065 -39.78 -24.21 -10.51
C ASN A 1065 -39.53 -24.36 -12.02
N GLY A 1066 -39.85 -23.33 -12.81
CA GLY A 1066 -39.48 -23.23 -14.23
C GLY A 1066 -38.14 -22.52 -14.41
N ASN A 1067 -37.59 -22.54 -15.62
CA ASN A 1067 -36.38 -21.79 -15.95
C ASN A 1067 -36.68 -20.27 -15.91
N ILE A 1068 -36.21 -19.59 -14.87
CA ILE A 1068 -36.61 -18.24 -14.49
C ILE A 1068 -36.09 -17.20 -15.48
N ILE A 1069 -37.00 -16.44 -16.08
CA ILE A 1069 -36.72 -15.36 -17.02
C ILE A 1069 -36.77 -14.01 -16.32
N PHE A 1070 -37.78 -13.77 -15.47
CA PHE A 1070 -37.88 -12.58 -14.63
C PHE A 1070 -38.14 -13.00 -13.19
N ASP A 1071 -37.40 -12.41 -12.27
CA ASP A 1071 -37.53 -12.67 -10.85
C ASP A 1071 -37.58 -11.36 -10.08
N ARG A 1072 -38.75 -11.12 -9.49
CA ARG A 1072 -38.94 -10.16 -8.43
C ARG A 1072 -39.53 -10.94 -7.28
N ASP A 1073 -38.72 -11.72 -6.59
CA ASP A 1073 -39.04 -12.34 -5.32
C ASP A 1073 -38.65 -11.39 -4.16
N ILE A 1074 -39.17 -11.62 -2.97
CA ILE A 1074 -38.83 -10.95 -1.72
C ILE A 1074 -38.71 -12.07 -0.69
N PHE A 1075 -37.48 -12.44 -0.38
CA PHE A 1075 -37.26 -13.38 0.69
C PHE A 1075 -37.48 -12.63 2.05
N GLY A 1076 -37.78 -13.35 3.13
CA GLY A 1076 -37.69 -12.85 4.51
C GLY A 1076 -38.87 -11.98 4.99
N ALA A 1077 -39.05 -11.90 6.32
CA ALA A 1077 -40.23 -11.25 6.91
C ALA A 1077 -39.99 -9.75 7.26
N PRO A 1078 -40.94 -8.85 6.99
CA PRO A 1078 -42.19 -9.07 6.25
C PRO A 1078 -41.95 -9.13 4.73
N ASP A 1079 -42.53 -10.16 4.11
CA ASP A 1079 -42.64 -10.30 2.65
C ASP A 1079 -43.85 -9.49 2.18
N TYR A 1080 -43.61 -8.58 1.23
CA TYR A 1080 -44.59 -7.62 0.72
C TYR A 1080 -45.15 -8.03 -0.66
N GLY A 1081 -44.99 -9.30 -1.04
CA GLY A 1081 -45.49 -9.92 -2.26
C GLY A 1081 -44.39 -10.14 -3.28
N ASP A 1082 -44.60 -11.06 -4.23
CA ASP A 1082 -43.67 -11.62 -5.26
C ASP A 1082 -44.25 -11.54 -6.66
N PHE A 1083 -43.40 -11.48 -7.69
CA PHE A 1083 -43.81 -11.81 -9.06
C PHE A 1083 -42.64 -12.24 -9.92
N GLY A 1084 -42.92 -13.11 -10.88
CA GLY A 1084 -41.91 -13.56 -11.83
C GLY A 1084 -42.48 -14.30 -13.03
N ILE A 1085 -41.61 -14.52 -14.01
CA ILE A 1085 -41.93 -15.15 -15.29
C ILE A 1085 -40.88 -16.22 -15.56
N SER A 1086 -41.30 -17.42 -15.93
CA SER A 1086 -40.38 -18.52 -16.25
C SER A 1086 -40.82 -19.33 -17.46
N LEU A 1087 -39.88 -20.06 -18.07
CA LEU A 1087 -40.17 -21.09 -19.06
C LEU A 1087 -40.30 -22.43 -18.33
N TYR A 1088 -41.54 -22.87 -18.10
CA TYR A 1088 -41.87 -24.04 -17.28
C TYR A 1088 -42.50 -25.14 -18.17
N GLY A 1089 -41.70 -26.12 -18.57
CA GLY A 1089 -42.14 -27.21 -19.45
C GLY A 1089 -42.51 -26.69 -20.84
N GLU A 1090 -41.65 -25.85 -21.42
CA GLU A 1090 -41.84 -25.14 -22.69
C GLU A 1090 -43.05 -24.19 -22.74
N ARG A 1091 -43.61 -23.81 -21.59
CA ARG A 1091 -44.73 -22.85 -21.46
C ARG A 1091 -44.30 -21.63 -20.67
N ILE A 1092 -44.89 -20.47 -20.95
CA ILE A 1092 -44.69 -19.31 -20.09
C ILE A 1092 -45.52 -19.48 -18.83
N ALA A 1093 -44.86 -19.45 -17.68
CA ALA A 1093 -45.49 -19.33 -16.38
C ALA A 1093 -45.39 -17.88 -15.90
N PHE A 1094 -46.47 -17.32 -15.39
CA PHE A 1094 -46.51 -16.01 -14.75
C PHE A 1094 -47.09 -16.15 -13.35
N GLY A 1095 -46.28 -15.82 -12.33
CA GLY A 1095 -46.68 -15.91 -10.94
C GLY A 1095 -46.65 -14.57 -10.24
N VAL A 1096 -47.57 -14.40 -9.28
CA VAL A 1096 -47.66 -13.24 -8.39
C VAL A 1096 -48.04 -13.73 -7.00
N ASN A 1097 -47.43 -13.18 -5.95
CA ASN A 1097 -47.82 -13.28 -4.55
C ASN A 1097 -48.02 -11.88 -3.98
N ASN A 1098 -48.92 -11.70 -3.02
CA ASN A 1098 -49.12 -10.42 -2.33
C ASN A 1098 -48.71 -10.45 -0.85
N GLY A 1099 -47.90 -11.44 -0.45
CA GLY A 1099 -47.46 -11.71 0.92
C GLY A 1099 -48.47 -12.54 1.73
N SER A 1100 -49.60 -12.91 1.15
CA SER A 1100 -50.65 -13.72 1.81
C SER A 1100 -51.29 -14.78 0.91
N SER A 1101 -51.28 -14.56 -0.40
CA SER A 1101 -51.81 -15.48 -1.41
C SER A 1101 -50.94 -15.39 -2.66
N GLY A 1102 -50.40 -16.53 -3.09
CA GLY A 1102 -49.66 -16.70 -4.34
C GLY A 1102 -50.48 -17.39 -5.42
N GLN A 1103 -50.25 -17.04 -6.67
CA GLN A 1103 -50.86 -17.69 -7.82
C GLN A 1103 -49.94 -17.65 -9.04
N THR A 1104 -49.70 -18.83 -9.62
CA THR A 1104 -49.04 -19.02 -10.91
C THR A 1104 -50.04 -19.47 -11.96
N ILE A 1105 -50.00 -18.87 -13.14
CA ILE A 1105 -50.74 -19.32 -14.33
C ILE A 1105 -49.78 -19.73 -15.45
N CYS A 1106 -50.14 -20.76 -16.21
CA CYS A 1106 -49.35 -21.32 -17.29
C CYS A 1106 -50.01 -21.06 -18.64
N SER A 1107 -49.23 -20.76 -19.67
CA SER A 1107 -49.74 -20.71 -21.03
C SER A 1107 -50.28 -22.08 -21.47
N ALA A 1108 -51.39 -22.08 -22.19
CA ALA A 1108 -51.96 -23.23 -22.90
C ALA A 1108 -51.16 -23.60 -24.16
N THR A 1109 -50.41 -22.65 -24.72
CA THR A 1109 -49.50 -22.88 -25.85
C THR A 1109 -48.06 -23.10 -25.38
N THR A 1110 -47.38 -24.10 -25.95
CA THR A 1110 -45.93 -24.31 -25.80
C THR A 1110 -45.16 -23.45 -26.81
N LEU A 1111 -43.99 -22.94 -26.42
CA LEU A 1111 -43.15 -22.11 -27.26
C LEU A 1111 -42.32 -23.00 -28.21
N ALA A 1112 -42.16 -22.56 -29.45
CA ALA A 1112 -41.38 -23.28 -30.45
C ALA A 1112 -39.90 -22.95 -30.29
N THR A 1113 -39.06 -23.98 -30.26
CA THR A 1113 -37.61 -23.79 -30.17
C THR A 1113 -37.07 -23.09 -31.42
N ASN A 1114 -35.99 -22.33 -31.26
CA ASN A 1114 -35.29 -21.57 -32.31
C ASN A 1114 -36.16 -20.53 -33.04
N GLN A 1115 -37.27 -20.08 -32.46
CA GLN A 1115 -38.10 -18.99 -32.97
C GLN A 1115 -38.22 -17.86 -31.95
N TRP A 1116 -38.38 -16.63 -32.44
CA TRP A 1116 -38.69 -15.49 -31.59
C TRP A 1116 -40.18 -15.47 -31.26
N HIS A 1117 -40.50 -15.41 -29.98
CA HIS A 1117 -41.84 -15.29 -29.44
C HIS A 1117 -42.00 -13.96 -28.73
N HIS A 1118 -43.08 -13.24 -29.02
CA HIS A 1118 -43.47 -12.09 -28.21
C HIS A 1118 -44.28 -12.59 -27.01
N VAL A 1119 -43.84 -12.21 -25.81
CA VAL A 1119 -44.50 -12.54 -24.56
C VAL A 1119 -44.93 -11.24 -23.90
N ALA A 1120 -46.19 -11.15 -23.48
CA ALA A 1120 -46.66 -10.08 -22.62
C ALA A 1120 -47.47 -10.64 -21.46
N VAL A 1121 -47.17 -10.20 -20.26
CA VAL A 1121 -47.95 -10.52 -19.06
C VAL A 1121 -48.54 -9.24 -18.49
N THR A 1122 -49.79 -9.31 -18.04
CA THR A 1122 -50.48 -8.17 -17.43
C THR A 1122 -51.03 -8.57 -16.08
N ARG A 1123 -50.93 -7.65 -15.13
CA ARG A 1123 -51.54 -7.79 -13.81
C ARG A 1123 -52.32 -6.54 -13.46
N ARG A 1124 -53.59 -6.70 -13.11
CA ARG A 1124 -54.40 -5.63 -12.52
C ARG A 1124 -54.35 -5.69 -11.01
N ASN A 1125 -54.47 -4.53 -10.36
CA ASN A 1125 -54.49 -4.43 -8.91
C ASN A 1125 -55.66 -5.19 -8.24
N ASN A 1126 -56.71 -5.50 -9.00
CA ASN A 1126 -57.83 -6.33 -8.54
C ASN A 1126 -57.54 -7.85 -8.58
N GLY A 1127 -56.34 -8.28 -9.00
CA GLY A 1127 -55.93 -9.68 -9.04
C GLY A 1127 -56.14 -10.39 -10.38
N GLU A 1128 -56.60 -9.69 -11.41
CA GLU A 1128 -56.63 -10.26 -12.77
C GLU A 1128 -55.22 -10.38 -13.34
N MET A 1129 -54.89 -11.58 -13.86
CA MET A 1129 -53.60 -11.90 -14.48
C MET A 1129 -53.85 -12.47 -15.88
N SER A 1130 -53.04 -12.09 -16.87
CA SER A 1130 -53.13 -12.63 -18.23
C SER A 1130 -51.75 -12.84 -18.85
N ILE A 1131 -51.64 -13.87 -19.70
CA ILE A 1131 -50.49 -14.16 -20.57
C ILE A 1131 -50.94 -14.03 -22.02
N PHE A 1132 -50.17 -13.28 -22.80
CA PHE A 1132 -50.31 -13.17 -24.24
C PHE A 1132 -49.07 -13.74 -24.91
N LEU A 1133 -49.27 -14.59 -25.92
CA LEU A 1133 -48.19 -15.16 -26.73
C LEU A 1133 -48.40 -14.77 -28.19
N ASN A 1134 -47.39 -14.15 -28.79
CA ASN A 1134 -47.44 -13.63 -30.16
C ASN A 1134 -48.69 -12.75 -30.42
N GLY A 1135 -49.09 -12.00 -29.39
CA GLY A 1135 -50.24 -11.10 -29.41
C GLY A 1135 -51.60 -11.76 -29.19
N ALA A 1136 -51.70 -13.09 -29.14
CA ALA A 1136 -52.94 -13.78 -28.79
C ALA A 1136 -53.10 -13.89 -27.26
N LEU A 1137 -54.31 -13.66 -26.74
CA LEU A 1137 -54.61 -13.94 -25.32
C LEU A 1137 -54.63 -15.45 -25.11
N ASP A 1138 -53.65 -15.97 -24.38
CA ASP A 1138 -53.44 -17.40 -24.23
C ASP A 1138 -54.00 -17.92 -22.89
N ARG A 1139 -53.77 -17.19 -21.79
CA ARG A 1139 -54.27 -17.52 -20.45
C ARG A 1139 -54.76 -16.28 -19.72
N ARG A 1140 -55.89 -16.38 -19.00
CA ARG A 1140 -56.40 -15.34 -18.10
C ARG A 1140 -57.12 -15.94 -16.90
N ILE A 1141 -56.91 -15.33 -15.74
CA ILE A 1141 -57.70 -15.55 -14.52
C ILE A 1141 -58.14 -14.20 -13.95
N THR A 1142 -59.25 -14.16 -13.23
CA THR A 1142 -59.82 -12.92 -12.66
C THR A 1142 -59.77 -12.87 -11.14
N ASN A 1143 -59.20 -13.89 -10.51
CA ASN A 1143 -59.22 -14.13 -9.07
C ASN A 1143 -57.83 -14.45 -8.51
N GLY A 1144 -56.78 -13.90 -9.10
CA GLY A 1144 -55.43 -13.97 -8.56
C GLY A 1144 -55.17 -12.94 -7.45
N PRO A 1145 -53.91 -12.83 -6.98
CA PRO A 1145 -53.55 -11.96 -5.86
C PRO A 1145 -53.74 -10.48 -6.17
N SER A 1146 -54.59 -9.83 -5.37
CA SER A 1146 -54.94 -8.41 -5.46
C SER A 1146 -54.12 -7.55 -4.49
N GLY A 1147 -54.09 -6.24 -4.70
CA GLY A 1147 -53.39 -5.30 -3.82
C GLY A 1147 -51.95 -4.99 -4.25
N ASN A 1148 -51.22 -4.26 -3.41
CA ASN A 1148 -49.89 -3.76 -3.77
C ASN A 1148 -48.81 -4.86 -3.60
N VAL A 1149 -48.07 -5.13 -4.67
CA VAL A 1149 -46.96 -6.11 -4.74
C VAL A 1149 -45.61 -5.48 -5.13
N SER A 1150 -45.49 -4.15 -5.05
CA SER A 1150 -44.23 -3.45 -5.32
C SER A 1150 -43.26 -3.62 -4.16
N TYR A 1151 -41.97 -3.54 -4.45
CA TYR A 1151 -40.94 -3.57 -3.43
C TYR A 1151 -41.07 -2.40 -2.45
N ARG A 1152 -40.94 -2.67 -1.15
CA ARG A 1152 -40.97 -1.65 -0.09
C ARG A 1152 -39.58 -1.09 0.12
N VAL A 1153 -39.34 0.10 -0.41
CA VAL A 1153 -38.06 0.78 -0.23
C VAL A 1153 -37.80 1.09 1.25
N GLY A 1154 -36.60 0.80 1.71
CA GLY A 1154 -36.23 0.95 3.13
C GLY A 1154 -36.82 -0.12 4.04
N ARG A 1155 -37.38 -1.23 3.50
CA ARG A 1155 -37.74 -2.37 4.35
C ARG A 1155 -36.49 -2.87 5.09
N PRO A 1156 -36.60 -3.21 6.38
CA PRO A 1156 -35.51 -3.86 7.10
C PRO A 1156 -35.14 -5.18 6.43
N ILE A 1157 -33.85 -5.37 6.17
CA ILE A 1157 -33.29 -6.60 5.63
C ILE A 1157 -32.61 -7.29 6.82
N THR A 1158 -33.18 -8.40 7.31
CA THR A 1158 -32.96 -8.89 8.69
C THR A 1158 -31.98 -10.06 8.83
N ASP A 1159 -31.32 -10.48 7.76
CA ASP A 1159 -30.38 -11.60 7.74
C ASP A 1159 -29.28 -11.34 6.69
N ASN A 1160 -28.36 -12.27 6.47
CA ASN A 1160 -27.07 -12.00 5.78
C ASN A 1160 -27.00 -12.57 4.34
N GLN A 1161 -28.13 -12.86 3.68
CA GLN A 1161 -28.20 -13.52 2.35
C GLN A 1161 -28.68 -12.59 1.20
N TRP A 1162 -28.59 -11.26 1.32
CA TRP A 1162 -29.46 -10.31 0.56
C TRP A 1162 -28.78 -9.36 -0.41
N TRP A 1163 -27.62 -9.71 -0.95
CA TRP A 1163 -26.92 -8.84 -1.91
C TRP A 1163 -27.68 -8.67 -3.25
N ASN A 1164 -28.85 -9.32 -3.40
CA ASN A 1164 -29.80 -9.17 -4.51
C ASN A 1164 -31.10 -8.43 -4.18
N GLU A 1165 -31.18 -7.77 -3.01
CA GLU A 1165 -32.19 -6.75 -2.76
C GLU A 1165 -31.63 -5.36 -3.05
N PRO A 1166 -32.39 -4.40 -3.63
CA PRO A 1166 -33.78 -4.46 -4.08
C PRO A 1166 -33.89 -4.51 -5.63
N PHE A 1167 -33.60 -5.65 -6.26
CA PHE A 1167 -33.53 -5.76 -7.73
C PHE A 1167 -34.72 -6.52 -8.34
N LEU A 1168 -35.09 -6.14 -9.57
CA LEU A 1168 -35.79 -7.00 -10.53
C LEU A 1168 -34.70 -7.70 -11.35
N VAL A 1169 -34.72 -9.03 -11.40
CA VAL A 1169 -33.69 -9.82 -12.09
C VAL A 1169 -34.23 -10.41 -13.38
N ILE A 1170 -33.38 -10.44 -14.42
CA ILE A 1170 -33.65 -11.15 -15.68
C ILE A 1170 -32.65 -12.30 -15.82
N GLY A 1171 -33.14 -13.50 -16.12
CA GLY A 1171 -32.33 -14.68 -16.49
C GLY A 1171 -32.05 -15.70 -15.40
N ALA A 1172 -32.26 -15.36 -14.13
CA ALA A 1172 -31.96 -16.25 -13.00
C ALA A 1172 -32.84 -15.99 -11.78
N GLU A 1173 -32.83 -16.94 -10.84
CA GLU A 1173 -33.39 -16.75 -9.50
C GLU A 1173 -32.65 -15.61 -8.78
N LYS A 1174 -33.42 -14.68 -8.21
CA LYS A 1174 -32.89 -13.41 -7.72
C LYS A 1174 -31.90 -13.60 -6.58
N HIS A 1175 -32.19 -14.42 -5.58
CA HIS A 1175 -31.37 -14.59 -4.37
C HIS A 1175 -30.18 -15.52 -4.55
N ASP A 1176 -29.96 -15.97 -5.77
CA ASP A 1176 -28.79 -16.73 -6.19
C ASP A 1176 -28.69 -18.12 -5.55
N TYR A 1177 -29.85 -18.72 -5.37
CA TYR A 1177 -30.00 -20.08 -4.89
C TYR A 1177 -29.59 -21.10 -5.96
N ASP A 1178 -29.43 -22.37 -5.58
CA ASP A 1178 -28.92 -23.40 -6.47
C ASP A 1178 -29.85 -23.68 -7.69
N ARG A 1179 -29.25 -23.77 -8.88
CA ARG A 1179 -29.97 -23.97 -10.16
C ARG A 1179 -30.67 -25.32 -10.31
N ASN A 1180 -30.43 -26.29 -9.44
CA ASN A 1180 -31.14 -27.58 -9.50
C ASN A 1180 -32.49 -27.47 -8.79
N SER A 1181 -32.59 -26.58 -7.79
CA SER A 1181 -33.83 -26.26 -7.08
C SER A 1181 -34.64 -25.17 -7.80
N TYR A 1182 -33.97 -24.10 -8.27
CA TYR A 1182 -34.61 -22.98 -8.98
C TYR A 1182 -33.88 -22.71 -10.31
N PRO A 1183 -34.32 -23.33 -11.41
CA PRO A 1183 -33.59 -23.29 -12.66
C PRO A 1183 -33.48 -21.89 -13.27
N SER A 1184 -32.32 -21.54 -13.83
CA SER A 1184 -32.11 -20.29 -14.57
C SER A 1184 -32.44 -20.43 -16.05
N PHE A 1185 -32.80 -19.33 -16.72
CA PHE A 1185 -33.13 -19.33 -18.14
C PHE A 1185 -31.88 -19.42 -19.04
N SER A 1186 -31.99 -20.22 -20.10
CA SER A 1186 -30.99 -20.32 -21.18
C SER A 1186 -31.63 -19.98 -22.53
N GLY A 1187 -31.13 -18.95 -23.20
CA GLY A 1187 -31.67 -18.44 -24.46
C GLY A 1187 -31.57 -16.93 -24.59
N TRP A 1188 -32.18 -16.37 -25.63
CA TRP A 1188 -32.08 -14.97 -25.99
C TRP A 1188 -33.31 -14.19 -25.53
N VAL A 1189 -33.06 -13.04 -24.91
CA VAL A 1189 -34.08 -12.02 -24.60
C VAL A 1189 -33.73 -10.75 -25.37
N ASP A 1190 -34.75 -10.15 -25.97
CA ASP A 1190 -34.63 -8.90 -26.72
C ASP A 1190 -35.80 -7.97 -26.41
N GLU A 1191 -35.58 -6.65 -26.49
CA GLU A 1191 -36.63 -5.63 -26.43
C GLU A 1191 -37.59 -5.79 -25.24
N VAL A 1192 -37.13 -5.47 -24.02
CA VAL A 1192 -37.95 -5.56 -22.80
C VAL A 1192 -38.59 -4.21 -22.49
N ARG A 1193 -39.92 -4.19 -22.33
CA ARG A 1193 -40.68 -3.03 -21.88
C ARG A 1193 -41.48 -3.32 -20.62
N ILE A 1194 -41.30 -2.47 -19.62
CA ILE A 1194 -42.04 -2.47 -18.35
C ILE A 1194 -42.96 -1.25 -18.32
N SER A 1195 -44.22 -1.44 -17.93
CA SER A 1195 -45.22 -0.37 -17.92
C SER A 1195 -46.11 -0.39 -16.69
N ASN A 1196 -46.50 0.79 -16.23
CA ASN A 1196 -47.32 1.01 -15.03
C ASN A 1196 -48.83 1.02 -15.31
N ASN A 1197 -49.26 0.37 -16.40
CA ASN A 1197 -50.65 0.16 -16.76
C ASN A 1197 -50.85 -1.22 -17.44
N VAL A 1198 -52.12 -1.64 -17.61
CA VAL A 1198 -52.46 -2.76 -18.50
C VAL A 1198 -52.53 -2.27 -19.94
N ARG A 1199 -51.58 -2.71 -20.78
CA ARG A 1199 -51.54 -2.35 -22.21
C ARG A 1199 -52.52 -3.17 -23.06
N TYR A 1200 -52.83 -4.40 -22.64
CA TYR A 1200 -53.59 -5.35 -23.44
C TYR A 1200 -54.72 -5.98 -22.63
N THR A 1201 -55.94 -5.89 -23.14
CA THR A 1201 -57.13 -6.53 -22.53
C THR A 1201 -57.72 -7.64 -23.40
N GLY A 1202 -57.14 -7.88 -24.58
CA GLY A 1202 -57.52 -8.83 -25.61
C GLY A 1202 -56.40 -8.96 -26.64
N ALA A 1203 -56.59 -9.79 -27.68
CA ALA A 1203 -55.55 -10.03 -28.68
C ALA A 1203 -55.11 -8.75 -29.40
N PHE A 1204 -53.83 -8.65 -29.72
CA PHE A 1204 -53.19 -7.54 -30.41
C PHE A 1204 -52.16 -8.06 -31.42
N THR A 1205 -51.64 -7.17 -32.26
CA THR A 1205 -50.53 -7.50 -33.16
C THR A 1205 -49.21 -7.12 -32.47
N PRO A 1206 -48.28 -8.06 -32.25
CA PRO A 1206 -46.97 -7.74 -31.69
C PRO A 1206 -46.24 -6.68 -32.54
N PRO A 1207 -45.46 -5.79 -31.92
CA PRO A 1207 -44.72 -4.78 -32.67
C PRO A 1207 -43.75 -5.38 -33.69
N GLY A 1208 -43.77 -4.84 -34.91
CA GLY A 1208 -42.87 -5.22 -36.00
C GLY A 1208 -41.55 -4.44 -36.01
N ALA A 1209 -41.31 -3.61 -35.01
CA ALA A 1209 -40.13 -2.77 -34.84
C ALA A 1209 -39.78 -2.69 -33.34
N PRO A 1210 -38.55 -2.24 -32.98
CA PRO A 1210 -38.16 -1.95 -31.60
C PRO A 1210 -39.20 -1.12 -30.84
N PHE A 1211 -39.36 -1.40 -29.55
CA PHE A 1211 -40.31 -0.69 -28.70
C PHE A 1211 -39.91 0.78 -28.54
N ALA A 1212 -40.87 1.69 -28.70
CA ALA A 1212 -40.68 3.10 -28.36
C ALA A 1212 -41.29 3.39 -26.97
N PRO A 1213 -40.67 4.27 -26.17
CA PRO A 1213 -41.23 4.67 -24.90
C PRO A 1213 -42.44 5.59 -25.11
N ASP A 1214 -43.42 5.45 -24.23
CA ASP A 1214 -44.56 6.36 -24.09
C ASP A 1214 -44.75 6.75 -22.61
N ALA A 1215 -45.76 7.56 -22.31
CA ALA A 1215 -46.01 8.08 -20.96
C ALA A 1215 -46.24 7.00 -19.87
N ASN A 1216 -46.54 5.75 -20.25
CA ASN A 1216 -46.73 4.64 -19.31
C ASN A 1216 -45.54 3.67 -19.30
N THR A 1217 -44.52 3.94 -20.11
CA THR A 1217 -43.28 3.15 -20.16
C THR A 1217 -42.38 3.60 -19.02
N VAL A 1218 -42.11 2.69 -18.08
CA VAL A 1218 -41.31 2.98 -16.87
C VAL A 1218 -39.96 2.27 -16.86
N GLY A 1219 -39.72 1.35 -17.80
CA GLY A 1219 -38.41 0.78 -18.10
C GLY A 1219 -38.42 0.26 -19.54
N LEU A 1220 -37.36 0.54 -20.30
CA LEU A 1220 -37.22 0.10 -21.70
C LEU A 1220 -35.78 -0.29 -22.01
N TYR A 1221 -35.55 -1.58 -22.28
CA TYR A 1221 -34.22 -2.16 -22.50
C TYR A 1221 -34.16 -2.83 -23.86
N HIS A 1222 -33.30 -2.30 -24.73
CA HIS A 1222 -33.12 -2.80 -26.09
C HIS A 1222 -32.08 -3.93 -26.19
N PHE A 1223 -31.17 -4.05 -25.22
CA PHE A 1223 -30.04 -4.99 -25.25
C PHE A 1223 -29.10 -4.84 -26.46
N ASP A 1224 -29.05 -3.63 -27.04
CA ASP A 1224 -28.26 -3.30 -28.22
C ASP A 1224 -26.86 -2.75 -27.88
N GLU A 1225 -26.44 -2.77 -26.61
CA GLU A 1225 -25.19 -2.14 -26.18
C GLU A 1225 -23.94 -2.85 -26.70
N GLY A 1226 -24.05 -4.13 -27.07
CA GLY A 1226 -23.00 -4.92 -27.76
C GLY A 1226 -21.80 -5.32 -26.90
N SER A 1227 -21.54 -4.62 -25.81
CA SER A 1227 -20.48 -4.91 -24.83
C SER A 1227 -20.73 -4.15 -23.52
N GLY A 1228 -19.91 -4.41 -22.51
CA GLY A 1228 -20.03 -3.76 -21.20
C GLY A 1228 -21.00 -4.45 -20.25
N SER A 1229 -21.14 -3.93 -19.04
CA SER A 1229 -21.98 -4.50 -17.98
C SER A 1229 -23.26 -3.71 -17.74
N THR A 1230 -23.52 -2.62 -18.47
CA THR A 1230 -24.72 -1.81 -18.30
C THR A 1230 -25.74 -2.11 -19.38
N VAL A 1231 -26.96 -2.42 -18.96
CA VAL A 1231 -28.16 -2.50 -19.80
C VAL A 1231 -28.92 -1.18 -19.66
N LEU A 1232 -29.03 -0.41 -20.73
CA LEU A 1232 -29.54 0.95 -20.68
C LEU A 1232 -31.06 0.98 -20.69
N ASP A 1233 -31.66 1.48 -19.60
CA ASP A 1233 -33.03 2.00 -19.61
C ASP A 1233 -33.15 3.27 -20.46
N SER A 1234 -33.89 3.16 -21.56
CA SER A 1234 -34.20 4.22 -22.52
C SER A 1234 -35.62 4.78 -22.38
N SER A 1235 -36.33 4.44 -21.30
CA SER A 1235 -37.73 4.81 -21.08
C SER A 1235 -37.96 6.32 -20.98
N GLY A 1236 -36.96 7.08 -20.49
CA GLY A 1236 -37.11 8.49 -20.16
C GLY A 1236 -38.09 8.76 -19.01
N ALA A 1237 -38.44 7.74 -18.21
CA ALA A 1237 -39.39 7.86 -17.12
C ALA A 1237 -38.87 8.81 -16.02
N ALA A 1238 -39.73 9.69 -15.53
CA ALA A 1238 -39.38 10.65 -14.49
C ALA A 1238 -38.98 9.92 -13.19
N GLY A 1239 -37.77 10.20 -12.69
CA GLY A 1239 -37.16 9.49 -11.55
C GLY A 1239 -36.24 8.34 -11.93
N GLY A 1240 -36.16 7.98 -13.22
CA GLY A 1240 -35.14 7.11 -13.80
C GLY A 1240 -33.94 7.91 -14.34
N PRO A 1241 -33.05 7.28 -15.12
CA PRO A 1241 -33.17 5.92 -15.67
C PRO A 1241 -32.89 4.82 -14.64
N SER A 1242 -33.51 3.66 -14.84
CA SER A 1242 -33.27 2.43 -14.07
C SER A 1242 -32.35 1.48 -14.81
N HIS A 1243 -31.14 1.91 -15.14
CA HIS A 1243 -30.19 1.05 -15.87
C HIS A 1243 -29.96 -0.28 -15.14
N GLY A 1244 -30.04 -1.38 -15.89
CA GLY A 1244 -29.75 -2.71 -15.39
C GLY A 1244 -28.25 -3.01 -15.43
N GLU A 1245 -27.81 -3.91 -14.56
CA GLU A 1245 -26.44 -4.41 -14.53
C GLU A 1245 -26.41 -5.86 -15.02
N ARG A 1246 -25.73 -6.08 -16.13
CA ARG A 1246 -25.44 -7.40 -16.70
C ARG A 1246 -24.33 -8.07 -15.91
N ARG A 1247 -24.70 -9.13 -15.20
CA ARG A 1247 -23.83 -9.96 -14.38
C ARG A 1247 -23.34 -11.17 -15.19
N PHE A 1248 -22.09 -11.08 -15.65
CA PHE A 1248 -21.51 -11.99 -16.62
C PHE A 1248 -20.69 -13.11 -15.97
N GLY A 1249 -20.91 -14.37 -16.32
CA GLY A 1249 -20.12 -15.52 -15.84
C GLY A 1249 -20.76 -16.88 -16.14
N GLY A 1250 -20.13 -17.95 -15.67
CA GLY A 1250 -20.53 -19.33 -15.95
C GLY A 1250 -19.71 -19.99 -17.05
N SER A 1251 -20.04 -21.22 -17.42
CA SER A 1251 -19.38 -21.95 -18.51
C SER A 1251 -20.42 -22.67 -19.37
N PRO A 1252 -20.79 -22.14 -20.54
CA PRO A 1252 -20.29 -20.90 -21.15
C PRO A 1252 -20.66 -19.65 -20.36
N ALA A 1253 -19.83 -18.61 -20.41
CA ALA A 1253 -20.08 -17.40 -19.65
C ALA A 1253 -21.19 -16.57 -20.30
N GLY A 1254 -22.20 -16.19 -19.51
CA GLY A 1254 -23.36 -15.41 -19.93
C GLY A 1254 -23.80 -14.39 -18.87
N PRO A 1255 -24.68 -13.44 -19.23
CA PRO A 1255 -25.27 -13.37 -20.54
C PRO A 1255 -24.40 -12.53 -21.50
N VAL A 1256 -24.27 -12.95 -22.76
CA VAL A 1256 -23.50 -12.23 -23.80
C VAL A 1256 -24.42 -11.40 -24.70
N TYR A 1257 -23.93 -10.26 -25.17
CA TYR A 1257 -24.57 -9.58 -26.29
C TYR A 1257 -24.27 -10.35 -27.57
N ASP A 1258 -25.31 -10.90 -28.20
CA ASP A 1258 -25.22 -11.72 -29.39
C ASP A 1258 -25.74 -10.96 -30.60
N GLY A 1259 -24.82 -10.60 -31.51
CA GLY A 1259 -25.17 -9.89 -32.74
C GLY A 1259 -25.58 -10.80 -33.90
N THR A 1260 -25.53 -12.12 -33.70
CA THR A 1260 -25.86 -13.12 -34.73
C THR A 1260 -27.30 -13.61 -34.61
N VAL A 1261 -27.86 -13.58 -33.40
CA VAL A 1261 -29.26 -13.94 -33.11
C VAL A 1261 -29.92 -12.73 -32.47
N LYS A 1262 -30.69 -11.97 -33.26
CA LYS A 1262 -31.41 -10.76 -32.80
C LYS A 1262 -32.84 -10.73 -33.35
N ARG A 1263 -33.73 -9.97 -32.72
CA ARG A 1263 -35.13 -9.88 -33.18
C ARG A 1263 -35.31 -8.91 -34.35
N PHE A 1264 -34.65 -7.76 -34.34
CA PHE A 1264 -34.89 -6.66 -35.28
C PHE A 1264 -33.70 -6.31 -36.17
#